data_AF-A0A1H7BHW3-F1
#
_entry.id   AF-A0A1H7BHW3-F1
#
_cell.length_a   1.000
_cell.length_b   1.000
_cell.length_c   1.000
_cell.angle_alpha   90.00
_cell.angle_beta   90.00
_cell.angle_gamma   90.00
#
_symmetry.space_group_name_H-M   'P 1'
#
loop_
_entity.id
_entity.type
_entity.pdbx_description
1 polymer ?
#
loop_
_entity_poly.entity_id
_entity_poly.type
_entity_poly.pdbx_seq_one_letter_code
_entity_poly.pdbx_strand_id
1 'polypeptide(L)'
;MAAFFIPMNSFLVSKFEQQTLSNLVTHCFGSDFSEIYQKRQIAYVRDYLDELGAKSVLLELNYVDKDYLEDFSRYYVKRFGNAGHKCARMHFFSSDVTHQHIEKVLKGEADSEQLARDLNDSYLGFMVIKPLPKTFIGKTCLKVMSDVPAIANAAAGADGTIASVQVGDTGQIGRQKCRLSRTYVVDLFGIELSVRSIAFQEQDKVVAACASTAIWSALHTLKWCDVRTIHSCSEITMNAINHIDGSSNSFPNKELTNKQILRSLDVEGLRHHSEDLKKQQLSEEDFLATVIGHIDSHLPLVLTGSVHKVVDEGLDPYDANHAICILGYKVDSESVVYVHDDRLGPYARALLVKLSDFKPGAAANAWALGLQLMDETTKIWLRPHELIVPEFLAAATDKKARLPFFYAHYTGRNIALAFEDISTAVGSEPFLEENGLTYAVKLRSISDIRQGIRSQVADACHTDLLTGEIIPIDQQERDQWDKDKAHFLMSSFARLQWEVQFFCRSQKAFRIFIDASDIPQGNAVSAIFVDSIYLSKPALNVLKRYGSFKEERAQSAHFYDSFLARLRDQDETLDSYLETTYGALRAPIKLKKQEFAGGEIFDNETRKVLRDSTHGRIGELLGRFDEPGLIYLIWAIAEDGALLVGEEVYVRIDGNDEPCGHPSITRFKPARIAGELWKVEGGWVINSMSGRYSGDYHNSSQLLKNALMRFRAYFPKDEFAIEAFPAKSRFLTEQARLQGVKVNAPQVTED
;
A
#
# COMPACT_ATOMS: atom_id res chain seq x y z
N MET A 1 -59.30 0.12 -8.17
CA MET A 1 -58.87 -1.28 -8.07
C MET A 1 -58.68 -1.80 -9.49
N ALA A 2 -57.47 -1.74 -10.02
CA ALA A 2 -57.11 -2.50 -11.22
C ALA A 2 -56.36 -3.75 -10.73
N ALA A 3 -56.89 -4.92 -11.07
CA ALA A 3 -56.25 -6.19 -10.78
C ALA A 3 -54.86 -6.21 -11.44
N PHE A 4 -53.81 -6.11 -10.64
CA PHE A 4 -52.45 -6.38 -11.09
C PHE A 4 -52.37 -7.88 -11.40
N PHE A 5 -52.43 -8.20 -12.69
CA PHE A 5 -51.89 -9.46 -13.20
C PHE A 5 -50.40 -9.49 -12.83
N ILE A 6 -50.04 -10.25 -11.80
CA ILE A 6 -48.65 -10.59 -11.51
C ILE A 6 -48.29 -11.73 -12.49
N PRO A 7 -47.36 -11.54 -13.45
CA PRO A 7 -46.95 -12.63 -14.32
C PRO A 7 -46.27 -13.72 -13.47
N MET A 8 -46.58 -14.99 -13.73
CA MET A 8 -46.15 -16.16 -12.97
C MET A 8 -44.64 -16.50 -13.04
N ASN A 9 -43.79 -15.67 -13.68
CA ASN A 9 -42.33 -15.84 -13.66
C ASN A 9 -41.67 -14.59 -13.06
N SER A 10 -40.84 -14.78 -12.03
CA SER A 10 -40.16 -13.71 -11.28
C SER A 10 -38.93 -13.12 -12.00
N PHE A 11 -38.47 -13.74 -13.09
CA PHE A 11 -37.32 -13.32 -13.88
C PHE A 11 -37.51 -13.63 -15.36
N LEU A 12 -36.77 -12.91 -16.22
CA LEU A 12 -36.69 -13.16 -17.66
C LEU A 12 -35.25 -13.44 -18.06
N VAL A 13 -35.01 -14.44 -18.92
CA VAL A 13 -33.69 -14.71 -19.51
C VAL A 13 -33.79 -14.56 -21.03
N SER A 14 -32.84 -13.86 -21.63
CA SER A 14 -32.76 -13.67 -23.08
C SER A 14 -31.31 -13.62 -23.56
N LYS A 15 -31.11 -13.80 -24.87
CA LYS A 15 -29.82 -13.56 -25.52
C LYS A 15 -29.46 -12.08 -25.46
N PHE A 16 -28.18 -11.80 -25.27
CA PHE A 16 -27.66 -10.44 -25.26
C PHE A 16 -27.59 -9.92 -26.69
N GLU A 17 -28.54 -9.05 -27.03
CA GLU A 17 -28.65 -8.38 -28.33
C GLU A 17 -29.15 -6.95 -28.09
N GLN A 18 -28.86 -6.03 -29.02
CA GLN A 18 -29.25 -4.62 -28.89
C GLN A 18 -30.76 -4.43 -28.67
N GLN A 19 -31.58 -5.16 -29.43
CA GLN A 19 -33.04 -5.09 -29.31
C GLN A 19 -33.50 -5.64 -27.96
N THR A 20 -32.86 -6.71 -27.47
CA THR A 20 -33.17 -7.32 -26.16
C THR A 20 -32.94 -6.32 -25.01
N LEU A 21 -31.79 -5.66 -24.98
CA LEU A 21 -31.46 -4.71 -23.90
C LEU A 21 -32.52 -3.60 -23.82
N SER A 22 -32.88 -3.01 -24.96
CA SER A 22 -33.89 -1.95 -25.03
C SER A 22 -35.29 -2.44 -24.64
N ASN A 23 -35.66 -3.65 -25.07
CA ASN A 23 -36.96 -4.25 -24.76
C ASN A 23 -37.10 -4.63 -23.29
N LEU A 24 -36.04 -5.17 -22.67
CA LEU A 24 -36.03 -5.49 -21.23
C LEU A 24 -36.14 -4.22 -20.37
N VAL A 25 -35.46 -3.15 -20.76
CA VAL A 25 -35.61 -1.84 -20.10
C VAL A 25 -37.05 -1.35 -20.28
N THR A 26 -37.59 -1.36 -21.50
CA THR A 26 -38.98 -0.94 -21.79
C THR A 26 -40.01 -1.75 -21.00
N HIS A 27 -39.79 -3.05 -20.82
CA HIS A 27 -40.63 -3.91 -19.99
C HIS A 27 -40.75 -3.42 -18.53
N CYS A 28 -39.72 -2.73 -18.02
CA CYS A 28 -39.74 -2.16 -16.66
C CYS A 28 -40.59 -0.88 -16.54
N PHE A 29 -40.86 -0.17 -17.65
CA PHE A 29 -41.53 1.15 -17.65
C PHE A 29 -42.87 1.18 -18.38
N GLY A 30 -43.19 0.17 -19.20
CA GLY A 30 -44.29 0.22 -20.16
C GLY A 30 -43.85 0.78 -21.53
N SER A 31 -44.72 0.65 -22.54
CA SER A 31 -44.43 0.95 -23.95
C SER A 31 -44.31 2.43 -24.32
N ASP A 32 -44.42 3.34 -23.35
CA ASP A 32 -44.59 4.78 -23.60
C ASP A 32 -43.28 5.56 -23.78
N PHE A 33 -42.12 4.89 -23.76
CA PHE A 33 -40.80 5.53 -23.76
C PHE A 33 -39.96 5.19 -25.00
N SER A 34 -40.29 5.77 -26.15
CA SER A 34 -39.59 5.57 -27.43
C SER A 34 -38.13 6.07 -27.45
N GLU A 35 -37.74 6.96 -26.52
CA GLU A 35 -36.40 7.57 -26.47
C GLU A 35 -35.32 6.67 -25.84
N ILE A 36 -35.69 5.56 -25.19
CA ILE A 36 -34.75 4.64 -24.51
C ILE A 36 -33.70 4.11 -25.50
N TYR A 37 -34.11 3.80 -26.73
CA TYR A 37 -33.25 3.25 -27.78
C TYR A 37 -32.16 4.22 -28.24
N GLN A 38 -32.40 5.53 -28.14
CA GLN A 38 -31.49 6.57 -28.65
C GLN A 38 -30.46 7.02 -27.61
N LYS A 39 -30.49 6.43 -26.41
CA LYS A 39 -29.67 6.87 -25.30
C LYS A 39 -28.22 6.41 -25.45
N ARG A 40 -27.28 7.37 -25.47
CA ARG A 40 -25.84 7.12 -25.61
C ARG A 40 -25.30 6.16 -24.56
N GLN A 41 -25.75 6.25 -23.31
CA GLN A 41 -25.28 5.35 -22.24
C GLN A 41 -25.67 3.89 -22.48
N ILE A 42 -26.81 3.63 -23.13
CA ILE A 42 -27.23 2.26 -23.46
C ILE A 42 -26.38 1.69 -24.58
N ALA A 43 -26.11 2.48 -25.62
CA ALA A 43 -25.17 2.11 -26.67
C ALA A 43 -23.77 1.84 -26.09
N TYR A 44 -23.28 2.72 -25.21
CA TYR A 44 -21.98 2.55 -24.54
C TYR A 44 -21.91 1.25 -23.74
N VAL A 45 -22.91 0.97 -22.89
CA VAL A 45 -22.91 -0.26 -22.08
C VAL A 45 -23.02 -1.51 -22.95
N ARG A 46 -23.79 -1.45 -24.03
CA ARG A 46 -23.86 -2.55 -25.00
C ARG A 46 -22.48 -2.83 -25.58
N ASP A 47 -21.80 -1.82 -26.12
CA ASP A 47 -20.48 -1.99 -26.75
C ASP A 47 -19.44 -2.49 -25.75
N TYR A 48 -19.53 -2.01 -24.50
CA TYR A 48 -18.67 -2.46 -23.41
C TYR A 48 -18.88 -3.96 -23.09
N LEU A 49 -20.13 -4.40 -23.04
CA LEU A 49 -20.49 -5.81 -22.77
C LEU A 49 -20.20 -6.72 -23.96
N ASP A 50 -20.38 -6.25 -25.19
CA ASP A 50 -20.01 -6.96 -26.41
C ASP A 50 -18.51 -7.25 -26.44
N GLU A 51 -17.68 -6.26 -26.10
CA GLU A 51 -16.22 -6.43 -25.99
C GLU A 51 -15.82 -7.42 -24.87
N LEU A 52 -16.63 -7.52 -23.80
CA LEU A 52 -16.47 -8.55 -22.76
C LEU A 52 -17.00 -9.93 -23.17
N GLY A 53 -17.59 -10.06 -24.36
CA GLY A 53 -18.15 -11.31 -24.87
C GLY A 53 -19.47 -11.70 -24.19
N ALA A 54 -20.32 -10.73 -23.83
CA ALA A 54 -21.65 -11.01 -23.29
C ALA A 54 -22.51 -11.80 -24.28
N LYS A 55 -23.17 -12.85 -23.78
CA LYS A 55 -24.04 -13.74 -24.58
C LYS A 55 -25.47 -13.78 -24.09
N SER A 56 -25.68 -13.61 -22.79
CA SER A 56 -27.00 -13.68 -22.19
C SER A 56 -27.21 -12.62 -21.12
N VAL A 57 -28.48 -12.29 -20.92
CA VAL A 57 -28.94 -11.32 -19.93
C VAL A 57 -30.13 -11.88 -19.18
N LEU A 58 -30.10 -11.73 -17.85
CA LEU A 58 -31.19 -12.10 -16.95
C LEU A 58 -31.75 -10.84 -16.29
N LEU A 59 -33.06 -10.62 -16.40
CA LEU A 59 -33.78 -9.55 -15.73
C LEU A 59 -34.42 -10.08 -14.45
N GLU A 60 -33.95 -9.58 -13.30
CA GLU A 60 -34.57 -9.74 -12.00
C GLU A 60 -35.55 -8.60 -11.74
N LEU A 61 -36.82 -8.94 -11.53
CA LEU A 61 -37.88 -7.97 -11.24
C LEU A 61 -38.04 -7.78 -9.72
N ASN A 62 -38.60 -6.63 -9.33
CA ASN A 62 -38.90 -6.28 -7.93
C ASN A 62 -37.67 -6.16 -7.02
N TYR A 63 -36.54 -5.73 -7.57
CA TYR A 63 -35.30 -5.47 -6.81
C TYR A 63 -35.42 -4.19 -5.98
N VAL A 64 -34.83 -4.18 -4.78
CA VAL A 64 -34.73 -2.97 -3.94
C VAL A 64 -33.28 -2.51 -3.94
N ASP A 65 -33.03 -1.40 -4.61
CA ASP A 65 -31.71 -0.76 -4.62
C ASP A 65 -31.60 0.23 -3.46
N LYS A 66 -30.51 0.13 -2.68
CA LYS A 66 -30.28 1.00 -1.52
C LYS A 66 -30.20 2.48 -1.95
N ASP A 67 -29.38 2.77 -2.96
CA ASP A 67 -29.12 4.15 -3.39
C ASP A 67 -30.41 4.80 -3.90
N TYR A 68 -31.18 4.10 -4.75
CA TYR A 68 -32.45 4.60 -5.24
C TYR A 68 -33.54 4.69 -4.17
N LEU A 69 -33.60 3.75 -3.22
CA LEU A 69 -34.58 3.79 -2.13
C LEU A 69 -34.40 5.07 -1.29
N GLU A 70 -33.16 5.46 -1.03
CA GLU A 70 -32.84 6.67 -0.29
C GLU A 70 -33.27 7.92 -1.08
N ASP A 71 -32.90 8.00 -2.37
CA ASP A 71 -33.33 9.06 -3.29
C ASP A 71 -34.87 9.16 -3.38
N PHE A 72 -35.54 8.01 -3.44
CA PHE A 72 -37.00 7.90 -3.48
C PHE A 72 -37.63 8.46 -2.21
N SER A 73 -37.15 8.05 -1.03
CA SER A 73 -37.70 8.45 0.26
C SER A 73 -37.57 9.96 0.51
N ARG A 74 -36.47 10.57 0.04
CA ARG A 74 -36.18 11.99 0.26
C ARG A 74 -37.01 12.89 -0.63
N TYR A 75 -37.24 12.47 -1.87
CA TYR A 75 -37.80 13.31 -2.92
C TYR A 75 -39.02 12.71 -3.62
N TYR A 76 -38.90 11.53 -4.22
CA TYR A 76 -39.95 10.99 -5.10
C TYR A 76 -41.22 10.55 -4.38
N VAL A 77 -41.14 10.14 -3.10
CA VAL A 77 -42.32 9.78 -2.30
C VAL A 77 -43.32 10.94 -2.18
N LYS A 78 -42.83 12.18 -2.25
CA LYS A 78 -43.64 13.40 -2.16
C LYS A 78 -44.26 13.82 -3.50
N ARG A 79 -43.92 13.15 -4.61
CA ARG A 79 -44.50 13.43 -5.93
C ARG A 79 -45.77 12.63 -6.17
N PHE A 80 -46.78 13.31 -6.72
CA PHE A 80 -47.97 12.67 -7.25
C PHE A 80 -47.63 11.86 -8.51
N GLY A 81 -48.17 10.65 -8.65
CA GLY A 81 -47.94 9.78 -9.81
C GLY A 81 -46.53 9.18 -9.91
N ASN A 82 -45.87 8.90 -8.78
CA ASN A 82 -44.57 8.22 -8.80
C ASN A 82 -44.69 6.73 -9.18
N ALA A 83 -43.64 6.18 -9.79
CA ALA A 83 -43.56 4.78 -10.25
C ALA A 83 -43.10 3.79 -9.14
N GLY A 84 -43.15 4.21 -7.87
CA GLY A 84 -42.74 3.40 -6.72
C GLY A 84 -41.22 3.33 -6.50
N HIS A 85 -40.83 2.54 -5.49
CA HIS A 85 -39.43 2.38 -5.04
C HIS A 85 -38.75 1.10 -5.56
N LYS A 86 -39.50 0.24 -6.27
CA LYS A 86 -38.99 -1.03 -6.77
C LYS A 86 -38.27 -0.83 -8.10
N CYS A 87 -37.03 -1.29 -8.16
CA CYS A 87 -36.20 -1.34 -9.35
C CYS A 87 -36.31 -2.71 -10.04
N ALA A 88 -35.65 -2.81 -11.19
CA ALA A 88 -35.24 -4.09 -11.75
C ALA A 88 -33.71 -4.17 -11.79
N ARG A 89 -33.15 -5.37 -11.93
CA ARG A 89 -31.70 -5.57 -12.05
C ARG A 89 -31.40 -6.52 -13.19
N MET A 90 -30.56 -6.09 -14.11
CA MET A 90 -30.10 -6.89 -15.25
C MET A 90 -28.75 -7.50 -14.91
N HIS A 91 -28.61 -8.81 -15.11
CA HIS A 91 -27.39 -9.58 -14.89
C HIS A 91 -26.85 -10.04 -16.24
N PHE A 92 -25.56 -9.87 -16.48
CA PHE A 92 -24.92 -10.19 -17.75
C PHE A 92 -23.93 -11.34 -17.62
N PHE A 93 -23.91 -12.24 -18.60
CA PHE A 93 -23.04 -13.41 -18.60
C PHE A 93 -22.36 -13.61 -19.95
N SER A 94 -21.11 -14.09 -19.93
CA SER A 94 -20.35 -14.48 -21.13
C SER A 94 -20.68 -15.90 -21.63
N SER A 95 -21.55 -16.61 -20.92
CA SER A 95 -22.08 -17.92 -21.26
C SER A 95 -23.54 -17.83 -21.72
N ASP A 96 -24.02 -18.87 -22.38
CA ASP A 96 -25.42 -19.01 -22.75
C ASP A 96 -26.25 -19.46 -21.54
N VAL A 97 -26.86 -18.51 -20.82
CA VAL A 97 -27.77 -18.77 -19.70
C VAL A 97 -29.19 -18.93 -20.21
N THR A 98 -29.91 -19.94 -19.70
CA THR A 98 -31.30 -20.24 -20.06
C THR A 98 -32.17 -20.30 -18.81
N HIS A 99 -33.50 -20.22 -18.97
CA HIS A 99 -34.43 -20.42 -17.85
C HIS A 99 -34.24 -21.78 -17.17
N GLN A 100 -33.96 -22.84 -17.95
CA GLN A 100 -33.72 -24.17 -17.41
C GLN A 100 -32.49 -24.21 -16.50
N HIS A 101 -31.42 -23.50 -16.84
CA HIS A 101 -30.24 -23.41 -15.98
C HIS A 101 -30.61 -22.82 -14.61
N ILE A 102 -31.32 -21.69 -14.59
CA ILE A 102 -31.72 -21.03 -13.34
C ILE A 102 -32.69 -21.91 -12.54
N GLU A 103 -33.70 -22.49 -13.19
CA GLU A 103 -34.65 -23.38 -12.51
C GLU A 103 -33.99 -24.58 -11.83
N LYS A 104 -32.98 -25.19 -12.47
CA LYS A 104 -32.22 -26.30 -11.87
C LYS A 104 -31.52 -25.90 -10.58
N VAL A 105 -30.90 -24.72 -10.57
CA VAL A 105 -30.24 -24.18 -9.37
C VAL A 105 -31.28 -23.93 -8.29
N LEU A 106 -32.42 -23.31 -8.63
CA LEU A 106 -33.49 -23.01 -7.67
C LEU A 106 -34.17 -24.25 -7.09
N LYS A 107 -34.27 -25.33 -7.86
CA LYS A 107 -34.83 -26.62 -7.42
C LYS A 107 -33.84 -27.46 -6.60
N GLY A 108 -32.56 -27.07 -6.55
CA GLY A 108 -31.52 -27.84 -5.88
C GLY A 108 -31.30 -29.22 -6.53
N GLU A 109 -31.40 -29.30 -7.86
CA GLU A 109 -31.17 -30.54 -8.60
C GLU A 109 -29.70 -30.99 -8.54
N ALA A 110 -29.41 -32.23 -9.00
CA ALA A 110 -28.03 -32.68 -9.17
C ALA A 110 -27.23 -31.66 -10.01
N ASP A 111 -25.99 -31.37 -9.60
CA ASP A 111 -25.08 -30.38 -10.19
C ASP A 111 -25.43 -28.89 -9.96
N SER A 112 -26.41 -28.55 -9.10
CA SER A 112 -26.79 -27.15 -8.81
C SER A 112 -25.62 -26.28 -8.36
N GLU A 113 -24.75 -26.82 -7.48
CA GLU A 113 -23.56 -26.13 -6.97
C GLU A 113 -22.51 -25.87 -8.06
N GLN A 114 -22.33 -26.83 -8.98
CA GLN A 114 -21.41 -26.64 -10.11
C GLN A 114 -21.96 -25.59 -11.06
N LEU A 115 -23.26 -25.63 -11.38
CA LEU A 115 -23.91 -24.64 -12.24
C LEU A 115 -23.87 -23.23 -11.63
N ALA A 116 -24.03 -23.11 -10.30
CA ALA A 116 -23.86 -21.84 -9.58
C ALA A 116 -22.44 -21.28 -9.73
N ARG A 117 -21.42 -22.14 -9.66
CA ARG A 117 -20.01 -21.75 -9.92
C ARG A 117 -19.80 -21.33 -11.37
N ASP A 118 -20.34 -22.08 -12.32
CA ASP A 118 -20.25 -21.76 -13.76
C ASP A 118 -20.91 -20.41 -14.09
N LEU A 119 -22.04 -20.11 -13.43
CA LEU A 119 -22.71 -18.79 -13.52
C LEU A 119 -21.82 -17.68 -12.97
N ASN A 120 -21.17 -17.89 -11.82
CA ASN A 120 -20.23 -16.92 -11.24
C ASN A 120 -18.99 -16.70 -12.12
N ASP A 121 -18.40 -17.77 -12.67
CA ASP A 121 -17.20 -17.69 -13.52
C ASP A 121 -17.48 -16.95 -14.84
N SER A 122 -18.70 -17.09 -15.37
CA SER A 122 -19.16 -16.37 -16.56
C SER A 122 -19.82 -15.01 -16.27
N TYR A 123 -19.90 -14.58 -15.01
CA TYR A 123 -20.58 -13.35 -14.64
C TYR A 123 -19.79 -12.10 -15.08
N LEU A 124 -20.48 -11.22 -15.82
CA LEU A 124 -19.93 -9.96 -16.32
C LEU A 124 -20.37 -8.75 -15.50
N GLY A 125 -21.33 -8.93 -14.59
CA GLY A 125 -21.81 -7.88 -13.70
C GLY A 125 -23.30 -7.59 -13.85
N PHE A 126 -23.72 -6.43 -13.35
CA PHE A 126 -25.13 -6.02 -13.36
C PHE A 126 -25.35 -4.54 -13.64
N MET A 127 -26.58 -4.21 -14.01
CA MET A 127 -27.13 -2.86 -14.12
C MET A 127 -28.48 -2.79 -13.39
N VAL A 128 -28.61 -1.86 -12.44
CA VAL A 128 -29.91 -1.53 -11.84
C VAL A 128 -30.68 -0.58 -12.75
N ILE A 129 -31.97 -0.86 -12.92
CA ILE A 129 -32.93 -0.04 -13.66
C ILE A 129 -33.86 0.63 -12.66
N LYS A 130 -33.64 1.94 -12.45
CA LYS A 130 -34.47 2.81 -11.59
C LYS A 130 -35.80 3.08 -12.29
N PRO A 131 -36.95 3.12 -11.59
CA PRO A 131 -38.26 3.46 -12.16
C PRO A 131 -38.40 4.97 -12.49
N LEU A 132 -37.43 5.53 -13.22
CA LEU A 132 -37.38 6.92 -13.69
C LEU A 132 -37.34 6.97 -15.23
N PRO A 133 -38.27 7.66 -15.90
CA PRO A 133 -38.35 7.72 -17.37
C PRO A 133 -37.08 8.13 -18.12
N LYS A 134 -36.35 9.11 -17.59
CA LYS A 134 -35.23 9.74 -18.29
C LYS A 134 -33.88 9.26 -17.80
N THR A 135 -33.71 9.13 -16.48
CA THR A 135 -32.44 8.81 -15.82
C THR A 135 -32.53 7.46 -15.12
N PHE A 136 -32.82 6.41 -15.89
CA PHE A 136 -33.11 5.08 -15.36
C PHE A 136 -31.88 4.24 -15.01
N ILE A 137 -30.67 4.59 -15.47
CA ILE A 137 -29.48 3.77 -15.19
C ILE A 137 -29.05 4.04 -13.74
N GLY A 138 -29.31 3.07 -12.87
CA GLY A 138 -28.89 3.07 -11.47
C GLY A 138 -27.50 2.48 -11.30
N LYS A 139 -27.24 1.99 -10.09
CA LYS A 139 -25.99 1.32 -9.74
C LYS A 139 -25.67 0.19 -10.73
N THR A 140 -24.56 0.34 -11.41
CA THR A 140 -24.07 -0.54 -12.47
C THR A 140 -22.64 -0.93 -12.15
N CYS A 141 -22.37 -2.23 -12.07
CA CYS A 141 -21.05 -2.79 -11.81
C CYS A 141 -20.73 -3.80 -12.90
N LEU A 142 -19.94 -3.39 -13.89
CA LEU A 142 -19.49 -4.25 -15.00
C LEU A 142 -18.03 -4.66 -14.80
N LYS A 143 -17.70 -5.87 -15.22
CA LYS A 143 -16.34 -6.43 -15.15
C LYS A 143 -15.35 -5.49 -15.84
N VAL A 144 -14.30 -5.08 -15.13
CA VAL A 144 -13.24 -4.26 -15.73
C VAL A 144 -12.51 -5.09 -16.79
N MET A 145 -12.40 -4.56 -18.01
CA MET A 145 -11.62 -5.21 -19.07
C MET A 145 -10.15 -5.40 -18.63
N SER A 146 -9.46 -6.40 -19.19
CA SER A 146 -8.08 -6.70 -18.81
C SER A 146 -7.12 -5.53 -19.08
N ASP A 147 -6.22 -5.28 -18.12
CA ASP A 147 -5.09 -4.36 -18.26
C ASP A 147 -3.81 -5.06 -18.75
N VAL A 148 -3.84 -6.39 -18.90
CA VAL A 148 -2.70 -7.19 -19.37
C VAL A 148 -2.66 -7.16 -20.90
N PRO A 149 -1.53 -6.81 -21.54
CA PRO A 149 -1.36 -6.94 -22.98
C PRO A 149 -1.52 -8.41 -23.40
N ALA A 150 -2.22 -8.69 -24.50
CA ALA A 150 -2.47 -10.06 -24.98
C ALA A 150 -1.18 -10.91 -25.17
N ILE A 151 -0.02 -10.27 -25.32
CA ILE A 151 1.29 -10.88 -25.57
C ILE A 151 2.02 -11.25 -24.25
N ALA A 152 1.59 -10.74 -23.09
CA ALA A 152 2.27 -10.97 -21.81
C ALA A 152 1.87 -12.29 -21.10
N ASN A 153 1.01 -13.11 -21.71
CA ASN A 153 0.56 -14.39 -21.14
C ASN A 153 1.65 -15.49 -21.10
N ALA A 154 2.86 -15.23 -21.60
CA ALA A 154 3.93 -16.23 -21.70
C ALA A 154 5.21 -15.93 -20.87
N ALA A 155 5.33 -14.76 -20.24
CA ALA A 155 6.59 -14.34 -19.58
C ALA A 155 6.44 -13.59 -18.26
N ALA A 156 5.25 -13.62 -17.63
CA ALA A 156 5.09 -13.07 -16.29
C ALA A 156 5.71 -14.02 -15.25
N GLY A 157 7.00 -13.85 -14.96
CA GLY A 157 7.60 -14.38 -13.75
C GLY A 157 6.87 -13.83 -12.51
N ALA A 158 6.93 -14.57 -11.40
CA ALA A 158 6.24 -14.29 -10.15
C ALA A 158 6.56 -12.91 -9.51
N ASP A 159 7.48 -12.13 -10.10
CA ASP A 159 7.99 -10.86 -9.55
C ASP A 159 7.42 -9.59 -10.19
N GLY A 160 6.47 -9.72 -11.12
CA GLY A 160 5.65 -8.59 -11.57
C GLY A 160 6.45 -7.46 -12.23
N THR A 161 7.38 -7.78 -13.14
CA THR A 161 7.98 -6.81 -14.07
C THR A 161 6.88 -6.23 -14.96
N ILE A 162 6.30 -5.13 -14.50
CA ILE A 162 5.35 -4.33 -15.24
C ILE A 162 6.10 -3.68 -16.40
N ALA A 163 5.52 -3.68 -17.61
CA ALA A 163 5.97 -2.78 -18.67
C ALA A 163 5.84 -1.34 -18.17
N SER A 164 6.95 -0.75 -17.73
CA SER A 164 6.98 0.61 -17.20
C SER A 164 7.06 1.62 -18.33
N VAL A 165 6.37 2.75 -18.18
CA VAL A 165 6.37 3.84 -19.16
C VAL A 165 6.72 5.14 -18.47
N GLN A 166 7.62 5.92 -19.08
CA GLN A 166 8.04 7.23 -18.61
C GLN A 166 6.98 8.30 -18.93
N VAL A 167 6.74 9.17 -17.95
CA VAL A 167 5.70 10.20 -17.95
C VAL A 167 6.34 11.55 -18.30
N GLY A 168 6.39 11.86 -19.59
CA GLY A 168 7.00 13.10 -20.09
C GLY A 168 8.45 13.29 -19.62
N ASP A 169 8.84 14.55 -19.42
CA ASP A 169 10.20 14.95 -19.01
C ASP A 169 10.34 15.01 -17.48
N THR A 170 9.38 14.46 -16.73
CA THR A 170 9.38 14.50 -15.26
C THR A 170 10.30 13.46 -14.61
N GLY A 171 10.74 12.45 -15.37
CA GLY A 171 11.46 11.27 -14.87
C GLY A 171 10.58 10.27 -14.11
N GLN A 172 9.29 10.58 -13.90
CA GLN A 172 8.36 9.65 -13.25
C GLN A 172 8.00 8.52 -14.22
N ILE A 173 7.88 7.30 -13.73
CA ILE A 173 7.40 6.13 -14.46
C ILE A 173 6.17 5.54 -13.77
N GLY A 174 5.31 4.91 -14.57
CA GLY A 174 4.15 4.15 -14.09
C GLY A 174 3.99 2.85 -14.83
N ARG A 175 2.94 2.09 -14.51
CA ARG A 175 2.50 0.95 -15.35
C ARG A 175 2.09 1.43 -16.73
N GLN A 176 2.16 0.59 -17.77
CA GLN A 176 1.60 0.92 -19.08
C GLN A 176 0.09 1.18 -19.03
N LYS A 177 -0.65 0.44 -18.19
CA LYS A 177 -2.11 0.57 -18.06
C LYS A 177 -2.57 0.13 -16.69
N CYS A 178 -3.50 0.87 -16.11
CA CYS A 178 -4.08 0.57 -14.80
C CYS A 178 -5.51 1.10 -14.69
N ARG A 179 -6.47 0.26 -14.32
CA ARG A 179 -7.84 0.64 -13.97
C ARG A 179 -8.19 0.12 -12.58
N LEU A 180 -8.69 1.02 -11.74
CA LEU A 180 -9.13 0.70 -10.39
C LEU A 180 -10.34 -0.21 -10.42
N SER A 181 -10.37 -1.15 -9.49
CA SER A 181 -11.50 -2.04 -9.27
C SER A 181 -11.53 -2.53 -7.83
N ARG A 182 -12.71 -2.96 -7.40
CA ARG A 182 -12.95 -3.73 -6.19
C ARG A 182 -13.95 -4.84 -6.47
N THR A 183 -13.98 -5.85 -5.61
CA THR A 183 -14.95 -6.93 -5.70
C THR A 183 -16.30 -6.48 -5.14
N TYR A 184 -17.36 -6.63 -5.92
CA TYR A 184 -18.75 -6.57 -5.49
C TYR A 184 -19.29 -7.99 -5.42
N VAL A 185 -19.94 -8.33 -4.31
CA VAL A 185 -20.67 -9.59 -4.12
C VAL A 185 -22.16 -9.30 -4.25
N VAL A 186 -22.85 -10.11 -5.04
CA VAL A 186 -24.24 -9.93 -5.45
C VAL A 186 -24.99 -11.24 -5.23
N ASP A 187 -26.15 -11.17 -4.60
CA ASP A 187 -27.06 -12.31 -4.47
C ASP A 187 -28.03 -12.33 -5.64
N LEU A 188 -28.04 -13.40 -6.43
CA LEU A 188 -29.07 -13.66 -7.44
C LEU A 188 -29.88 -14.90 -7.02
N PHE A 189 -31.02 -14.69 -6.37
CA PHE A 189 -31.90 -15.76 -5.88
C PHE A 189 -31.20 -16.76 -4.96
N GLY A 190 -30.27 -16.30 -4.11
CA GLY A 190 -29.43 -17.17 -3.27
C GLY A 190 -28.11 -17.61 -3.91
N ILE A 191 -27.87 -17.29 -5.19
CA ILE A 191 -26.60 -17.56 -5.88
C ILE A 191 -25.64 -16.41 -5.60
N GLU A 192 -24.52 -16.70 -4.94
CA GLU A 192 -23.46 -15.71 -4.71
C GLU A 192 -22.65 -15.50 -6.00
N LEU A 193 -22.80 -14.32 -6.60
CA LEU A 193 -22.06 -13.88 -7.76
C LEU A 193 -21.08 -12.77 -7.38
N SER A 194 -19.93 -12.70 -8.07
CA SER A 194 -18.91 -11.71 -7.79
C SER A 194 -18.38 -11.05 -9.06
N VAL A 195 -18.16 -9.73 -9.01
CA VAL A 195 -17.61 -8.97 -10.14
C VAL A 195 -16.58 -7.95 -9.63
N ARG A 196 -15.45 -7.84 -10.34
CA ARG A 196 -14.48 -6.75 -10.11
C ARG A 196 -14.85 -5.55 -10.96
N SER A 197 -15.23 -4.46 -10.30
CA SER A 197 -15.74 -3.24 -10.95
C SER A 197 -15.48 -2.01 -10.07
N ILE A 198 -15.92 -0.84 -10.51
CA ILE A 198 -16.28 0.31 -9.68
C ILE A 198 -17.72 0.67 -10.04
N ALA A 199 -18.55 0.97 -9.04
CA ALA A 199 -19.94 1.29 -9.28
C ALA A 199 -20.06 2.57 -10.12
N PHE A 200 -20.86 2.49 -11.17
CA PHE A 200 -21.28 3.58 -12.03
C PHE A 200 -22.77 3.83 -11.86
N GLN A 201 -23.21 5.07 -12.04
CA GLN A 201 -24.62 5.36 -12.24
C GLN A 201 -24.78 6.63 -13.07
N GLU A 202 -25.94 6.78 -13.70
CA GLU A 202 -26.32 8.02 -14.34
C GLU A 202 -26.83 9.03 -13.30
N GLN A 203 -26.48 10.31 -13.50
CA GLN A 203 -26.99 11.42 -12.71
C GLN A 203 -28.51 11.51 -12.80
N ASP A 204 -29.15 11.56 -11.63
CA ASP A 204 -30.52 12.05 -11.52
C ASP A 204 -30.50 13.58 -11.47
N LYS A 205 -30.88 14.24 -12.58
CA LYS A 205 -30.87 15.72 -12.72
C LYS A 205 -31.77 16.45 -11.71
N VAL A 206 -32.54 15.74 -10.90
CA VAL A 206 -33.44 16.31 -9.89
C VAL A 206 -32.82 16.27 -8.50
N VAL A 207 -32.23 15.14 -8.10
CA VAL A 207 -31.72 14.92 -6.73
C VAL A 207 -30.20 14.88 -6.64
N ALA A 208 -29.49 14.86 -7.77
CA ALA A 208 -28.03 14.75 -7.83
C ALA A 208 -27.42 15.72 -8.84
N ALA A 209 -26.28 16.30 -8.48
CA ALA A 209 -25.40 16.98 -9.44
C ALA A 209 -24.40 15.98 -10.06
N CYS A 210 -23.79 16.31 -11.20
CA CYS A 210 -22.71 15.52 -11.80
C CYS A 210 -21.57 15.30 -10.79
N ALA A 211 -21.25 16.33 -10.01
CA ALA A 211 -20.28 16.27 -8.92
C ALA A 211 -20.64 15.24 -7.85
N SER A 212 -21.92 15.07 -7.53
CA SER A 212 -22.37 14.07 -6.56
C SER A 212 -22.17 12.65 -7.07
N THR A 213 -22.44 12.41 -8.36
CA THR A 213 -22.17 11.12 -9.01
C THR A 213 -20.68 10.82 -9.09
N ALA A 214 -19.84 11.83 -9.35
CA ALA A 214 -18.39 11.70 -9.36
C ALA A 214 -17.83 11.38 -7.96
N ILE A 215 -18.32 12.07 -6.91
CA ILE A 215 -17.96 11.78 -5.51
C ILE A 215 -18.42 10.38 -5.13
N TRP A 216 -19.66 10.00 -5.43
CA TRP A 216 -20.18 8.66 -5.17
C TRP A 216 -19.31 7.58 -5.81
N SER A 217 -18.92 7.75 -7.07
CA SER A 217 -18.01 6.83 -7.78
C SER A 217 -16.62 6.77 -7.10
N ALA A 218 -16.11 7.92 -6.62
CA ALA A 218 -14.86 7.98 -5.87
C ALA A 218 -14.97 7.20 -4.54
N LEU A 219 -16.05 7.36 -3.78
CA LEU A 219 -16.28 6.62 -2.54
C LEU A 219 -16.35 5.10 -2.77
N HIS A 220 -16.99 4.68 -3.86
CA HIS A 220 -17.02 3.26 -4.26
C HIS A 220 -15.63 2.71 -4.58
N THR A 221 -14.66 3.56 -4.90
CA THR A 221 -13.27 3.15 -5.20
C THR A 221 -12.43 2.90 -3.95
N LEU A 222 -12.74 3.57 -2.84
CA LEU A 222 -11.98 3.44 -1.60
C LEU A 222 -12.21 2.06 -0.97
N LYS A 223 -11.23 1.15 -1.09
CA LYS A 223 -11.35 -0.25 -0.65
C LYS A 223 -11.62 -0.41 0.85
N TRP A 224 -11.19 0.55 1.66
CA TRP A 224 -11.43 0.57 3.11
C TRP A 224 -12.80 1.12 3.51
N CYS A 225 -13.54 1.74 2.58
CA CYS A 225 -14.93 2.13 2.79
C CYS A 225 -15.83 0.92 2.50
N ASP A 226 -16.70 0.59 3.45
CA ASP A 226 -17.74 -0.42 3.23
C ASP A 226 -18.75 0.11 2.21
N VAL A 227 -19.01 -0.68 1.17
CA VAL A 227 -19.98 -0.37 0.12
C VAL A 227 -21.37 -0.08 0.70
N ARG A 228 -21.72 -0.72 1.82
CA ARG A 228 -23.02 -0.55 2.48
C ARG A 228 -23.15 0.78 3.21
N THR A 229 -22.04 1.41 3.62
CA THR A 229 -22.05 2.68 4.35
C THR A 229 -21.92 3.90 3.44
N ILE A 230 -21.63 3.72 2.16
CA ILE A 230 -21.52 4.81 1.19
C ILE A 230 -22.88 5.51 1.06
N HIS A 231 -22.91 6.83 1.25
CA HIS A 231 -24.11 7.65 1.08
C HIS A 231 -24.58 7.66 -0.38
N SER A 232 -25.90 7.73 -0.57
CA SER A 232 -26.53 7.92 -1.88
C SER A 232 -26.22 9.29 -2.49
N CYS A 233 -26.47 9.47 -3.78
CA CYS A 233 -26.24 10.77 -4.43
C CYS A 233 -27.08 11.92 -3.86
N SER A 234 -28.31 11.65 -3.42
CA SER A 234 -29.13 12.68 -2.77
C SER A 234 -28.59 13.07 -1.39
N GLU A 235 -28.06 12.12 -0.63
CA GLU A 235 -27.39 12.38 0.65
C GLU A 235 -26.11 13.20 0.46
N ILE A 236 -25.27 12.82 -0.51
CA ILE A 236 -24.06 13.57 -0.90
C ILE A 236 -24.42 15.01 -1.28
N THR A 237 -25.47 15.19 -2.09
CA THR A 237 -25.96 16.52 -2.47
C THR A 237 -26.43 17.32 -1.25
N MET A 238 -27.19 16.71 -0.35
CA MET A 238 -27.65 17.36 0.87
C MET A 238 -26.51 17.75 1.82
N ASN A 239 -25.53 16.87 1.98
CA ASN A 239 -24.33 17.12 2.80
C ASN A 239 -23.50 18.28 2.25
N ALA A 240 -23.49 18.45 0.93
CA ALA A 240 -22.81 19.56 0.26
C ALA A 240 -23.52 20.92 0.46
N ILE A 241 -24.85 20.96 0.61
CA ILE A 241 -25.64 22.21 0.68
C ILE A 241 -26.01 22.66 2.10
N ASN A 242 -26.28 21.73 3.04
CA ASN A 242 -27.00 22.01 4.29
C ASN A 242 -26.33 23.01 5.27
N HIS A 243 -25.14 23.51 4.98
CA HIS A 243 -24.35 24.39 5.86
C HIS A 243 -23.68 25.57 5.13
N ILE A 244 -24.23 26.01 4.00
CA ILE A 244 -23.69 27.15 3.23
C ILE A 244 -24.69 28.30 3.21
N ASP A 245 -24.26 29.47 3.70
CA ASP A 245 -25.04 30.71 3.65
C ASP A 245 -25.43 31.06 2.22
N GLY A 246 -26.73 31.26 1.99
CA GLY A 246 -27.30 31.58 0.67
C GLY A 246 -27.54 30.37 -0.24
N SER A 247 -27.26 29.14 0.21
CA SER A 247 -27.69 27.94 -0.51
C SER A 247 -29.18 27.65 -0.27
N SER A 248 -29.90 27.29 -1.34
CA SER A 248 -31.26 26.79 -1.21
C SER A 248 -31.22 25.33 -0.74
N ASN A 249 -31.67 25.06 0.48
CA ASN A 249 -31.87 23.70 1.02
C ASN A 249 -33.07 22.99 0.37
N SER A 250 -33.14 22.98 -0.96
CA SER A 250 -34.26 22.45 -1.72
C SER A 250 -33.78 21.82 -3.02
N PHE A 251 -34.32 20.66 -3.36
CA PHE A 251 -34.23 20.12 -4.72
C PHE A 251 -35.14 20.89 -5.68
N PRO A 252 -34.75 21.12 -6.94
CA PRO A 252 -33.57 20.57 -7.63
C PRO A 252 -32.31 21.43 -7.47
N ASN A 253 -31.14 20.78 -7.33
CA ASN A 253 -29.83 21.43 -7.39
C ASN A 253 -29.13 21.08 -8.70
N LYS A 254 -28.68 22.11 -9.43
CA LYS A 254 -28.11 21.93 -10.78
C LYS A 254 -26.61 21.65 -10.78
N GLU A 255 -25.85 22.26 -9.87
CA GLU A 255 -24.38 22.17 -9.84
C GLU A 255 -23.83 22.30 -8.41
N LEU A 256 -22.63 21.76 -8.16
CA LEU A 256 -21.86 21.96 -6.93
C LEU A 256 -20.56 22.71 -7.22
N THR A 257 -20.26 23.72 -6.41
CA THR A 257 -18.98 24.44 -6.43
C THR A 257 -17.83 23.56 -5.91
N ASN A 258 -16.58 23.93 -6.22
CA ASN A 258 -15.40 23.22 -5.70
C ASN A 258 -15.41 23.15 -4.16
N LYS A 259 -15.85 24.21 -3.46
CA LYS A 259 -15.98 24.21 -1.99
C LYS A 259 -17.01 23.19 -1.50
N GLN A 260 -18.12 23.05 -2.22
CA GLN A 260 -19.17 22.06 -1.90
C GLN A 260 -18.70 20.62 -2.12
N ILE A 261 -17.91 20.38 -3.18
CA ILE A 261 -17.28 19.09 -3.44
C ILE A 261 -16.36 18.71 -2.28
N LEU A 262 -15.44 19.60 -1.90
CA LEU A 262 -14.51 19.38 -0.79
C LEU A 262 -15.24 19.16 0.53
N ARG A 263 -16.27 19.97 0.81
CA ARG A 263 -17.11 19.81 2.01
C ARG A 263 -17.80 18.46 2.05
N SER A 264 -18.28 17.96 0.92
CA SER A 264 -18.88 16.63 0.86
C SER A 264 -17.87 15.56 1.25
N LEU A 265 -16.62 15.65 0.81
CA LEU A 265 -15.56 14.72 1.22
C LEU A 265 -15.24 14.81 2.72
N ASP A 266 -15.28 16.01 3.30
CA ASP A 266 -15.11 16.19 4.76
C ASP A 266 -16.21 15.48 5.56
N VAL A 267 -17.46 15.52 5.10
CA VAL A 267 -18.60 14.87 5.78
C VAL A 267 -18.45 13.34 5.75
N GLU A 268 -17.85 12.79 4.70
CA GLU A 268 -17.48 11.36 4.62
C GLU A 268 -16.29 10.99 5.54
N GLY A 269 -15.70 11.97 6.25
CA GLY A 269 -14.56 11.77 7.14
C GLY A 269 -13.24 11.54 6.41
N LEU A 270 -13.15 11.97 5.16
CA LEU A 270 -11.97 11.84 4.30
C LEU A 270 -11.10 13.10 4.37
N ARG A 271 -9.81 12.94 4.08
CA ARG A 271 -8.94 14.08 3.78
C ARG A 271 -8.94 14.30 2.28
N HIS A 272 -9.05 15.55 1.85
CA HIS A 272 -8.94 15.90 0.45
C HIS A 272 -7.64 16.65 0.16
N HIS A 273 -7.00 16.32 -0.95
CA HIS A 273 -5.93 17.12 -1.55
C HIS A 273 -6.46 17.69 -2.85
N SER A 274 -6.37 19.00 -3.04
CA SER A 274 -6.97 19.65 -4.19
C SER A 274 -6.05 20.63 -4.88
N GLU A 275 -6.16 20.67 -6.20
CA GLU A 275 -5.34 21.51 -7.08
C GLU A 275 -6.26 22.34 -7.97
N ASP A 276 -5.97 23.64 -8.03
CA ASP A 276 -6.59 24.57 -8.97
C ASP A 276 -5.71 24.58 -10.24
N LEU A 277 -6.04 23.70 -11.17
CA LEU A 277 -5.25 23.43 -12.37
C LEU A 277 -5.13 24.67 -13.25
N LYS A 278 -6.20 25.46 -13.31
CA LYS A 278 -6.26 26.70 -14.10
C LYS A 278 -5.35 27.78 -13.52
N LYS A 279 -5.36 27.94 -12.20
CA LYS A 279 -4.52 28.93 -11.50
C LYS A 279 -3.04 28.52 -11.46
N GLN A 280 -2.77 27.23 -11.32
CA GLN A 280 -1.41 26.69 -11.22
C GLN A 280 -0.74 26.47 -12.57
N GLN A 281 -1.49 26.49 -13.68
CA GLN A 281 -1.00 26.17 -15.02
C GLN A 281 -0.29 24.81 -15.06
N LEU A 282 -0.89 23.80 -14.42
CA LEU A 282 -0.30 22.47 -14.34
C LEU A 282 -0.07 21.89 -15.74
N SER A 283 1.14 21.41 -15.99
CA SER A 283 1.51 20.80 -17.26
C SER A 283 0.74 19.49 -17.50
N GLU A 284 0.59 19.10 -18.76
CA GLU A 284 0.00 17.80 -19.13
C GLU A 284 0.74 16.64 -18.44
N GLU A 285 2.07 16.75 -18.35
CA GLU A 285 2.96 15.75 -17.77
C GLU A 285 2.82 15.64 -16.25
N ASP A 286 2.78 16.78 -15.54
CA ASP A 286 2.57 16.79 -14.08
C ASP A 286 1.14 16.33 -13.71
N PHE A 287 0.14 16.63 -14.55
CA PHE A 287 -1.20 16.08 -14.40
C PHE A 287 -1.19 14.55 -14.55
N LEU A 288 -0.54 14.03 -15.59
CA LEU A 288 -0.45 12.59 -15.82
C LEU A 288 0.33 11.88 -14.70
N ALA A 289 1.41 12.47 -14.22
CA ALA A 289 2.17 12.06 -13.03
C ALA A 289 1.27 11.96 -11.79
N THR A 290 0.42 12.96 -11.58
CA THR A 290 -0.57 13.01 -10.50
C THR A 290 -1.61 11.89 -10.65
N VAL A 291 -2.16 11.68 -11.84
CA VAL A 291 -3.09 10.58 -12.11
C VAL A 291 -2.44 9.24 -11.80
N ILE A 292 -1.25 8.98 -12.34
CA ILE A 292 -0.53 7.71 -12.15
C ILE A 292 -0.25 7.46 -10.67
N GLY A 293 0.30 8.45 -9.96
CA GLY A 293 0.64 8.33 -8.56
C GLY A 293 -0.57 8.00 -7.68
N HIS A 294 -1.71 8.62 -7.93
CA HIS A 294 -2.95 8.35 -7.18
C HIS A 294 -3.59 7.01 -7.58
N ILE A 295 -3.67 6.68 -8.86
CA ILE A 295 -4.24 5.41 -9.33
C ILE A 295 -3.40 4.22 -8.84
N ASP A 296 -2.07 4.29 -8.88
CA ASP A 296 -1.19 3.25 -8.32
C ASP A 296 -1.24 3.19 -6.78
N SER A 297 -1.74 4.24 -6.14
CA SER A 297 -2.09 4.27 -4.71
C SER A 297 -3.49 3.75 -4.39
N HIS A 298 -4.25 3.32 -5.39
CA HIS A 298 -5.69 2.99 -5.28
C HIS A 298 -6.56 4.17 -4.80
N LEU A 299 -6.21 5.38 -5.22
CA LEU A 299 -6.94 6.62 -4.91
C LEU A 299 -7.61 7.16 -6.18
N PRO A 300 -8.95 7.37 -6.17
CA PRO A 300 -9.64 8.02 -7.26
C PRO A 300 -9.38 9.53 -7.25
N LEU A 301 -9.58 10.17 -8.41
CA LEU A 301 -9.56 11.63 -8.52
C LEU A 301 -10.90 12.15 -9.03
N VAL A 302 -11.44 13.17 -8.39
CA VAL A 302 -12.61 13.92 -8.87
C VAL A 302 -12.09 15.12 -9.65
N LEU A 303 -12.48 15.22 -10.91
CA LEU A 303 -12.08 16.32 -11.79
C LEU A 303 -13.30 17.15 -12.15
N THR A 304 -13.17 18.47 -12.12
CA THR A 304 -14.13 19.39 -12.73
C THR A 304 -13.48 20.20 -13.84
N GLY A 305 -14.26 20.51 -14.88
CA GLY A 305 -13.78 21.28 -16.02
C GLY A 305 -14.89 21.76 -16.95
N SER A 306 -14.54 22.71 -17.81
CA SER A 306 -15.45 23.25 -18.83
C SER A 306 -15.50 22.33 -20.05
N VAL A 307 -16.71 22.00 -20.51
CA VAL A 307 -16.92 21.10 -21.65
C VAL A 307 -17.04 21.90 -22.95
N HIS A 308 -16.39 21.41 -24.00
CA HIS A 308 -16.48 21.96 -25.35
C HIS A 308 -16.80 20.84 -26.33
N LYS A 309 -17.76 21.07 -27.22
CA LYS A 309 -18.06 20.12 -28.29
C LYS A 309 -17.09 20.34 -29.45
N VAL A 310 -16.56 19.26 -29.99
CA VAL A 310 -15.72 19.31 -31.19
C VAL A 310 -16.64 19.43 -32.41
N VAL A 311 -16.42 20.48 -33.21
CA VAL A 311 -17.13 20.74 -34.48
C VAL A 311 -16.09 20.93 -35.59
N ASP A 312 -16.53 20.85 -36.86
CA ASP A 312 -15.61 20.91 -38.01
C ASP A 312 -14.75 22.19 -38.03
N GLU A 313 -15.31 23.31 -37.54
CA GLU A 313 -14.64 24.63 -37.48
C GLU A 313 -14.20 25.02 -36.05
N GLY A 314 -13.87 24.04 -35.18
CA GLY A 314 -13.19 24.29 -33.90
C GLY A 314 -13.95 23.76 -32.69
N LEU A 315 -14.14 24.62 -31.68
CA LEU A 315 -14.74 24.26 -30.39
C LEU A 315 -15.97 25.13 -30.10
N ASP A 316 -17.12 24.48 -29.95
CA ASP A 316 -18.35 25.13 -29.51
C ASP A 316 -18.46 24.96 -27.98
N PRO A 317 -18.50 26.05 -27.19
CA PRO A 317 -18.60 25.94 -25.75
C PRO A 317 -19.93 25.30 -25.36
N TYR A 318 -19.86 24.33 -24.46
CA TYR A 318 -21.02 23.91 -23.70
C TYR A 318 -21.15 24.91 -22.54
N ASP A 319 -22.28 25.61 -22.41
CA ASP A 319 -22.56 26.52 -21.28
C ASP A 319 -22.78 25.73 -19.95
N ALA A 320 -21.93 24.75 -19.64
CA ALA A 320 -21.98 24.00 -18.40
C ALA A 320 -20.61 23.41 -18.01
N ASN A 321 -20.30 23.49 -16.72
CA ASN A 321 -19.21 22.76 -16.10
C ASN A 321 -19.59 21.29 -15.90
N HIS A 322 -18.62 20.39 -15.98
CA HIS A 322 -18.83 18.97 -15.76
C HIS A 322 -17.88 18.39 -14.73
N ALA A 323 -18.34 17.39 -13.99
CA ALA A 323 -17.56 16.68 -13.00
C ALA A 323 -17.50 15.19 -13.34
N ILE A 324 -16.30 14.63 -13.34
CA ILE A 324 -16.03 13.22 -13.64
C ILE A 324 -15.15 12.60 -12.57
N CYS A 325 -15.18 11.27 -12.47
CA CYS A 325 -14.28 10.53 -11.59
C CYS A 325 -13.24 9.77 -12.42
N ILE A 326 -11.96 10.09 -12.25
CA ILE A 326 -10.83 9.40 -12.85
C ILE A 326 -10.52 8.14 -12.05
N LEU A 327 -10.48 7.00 -12.75
CA LEU A 327 -10.32 5.66 -12.17
C LEU A 327 -9.21 4.85 -12.81
N GLY A 328 -8.51 5.40 -13.79
CA GLY A 328 -7.44 4.67 -14.45
C GLY A 328 -6.71 5.50 -15.47
N TYR A 329 -5.68 4.90 -16.02
CA TYR A 329 -4.87 5.51 -17.06
C TYR A 329 -4.28 4.43 -17.99
N LYS A 330 -3.81 4.87 -19.15
CA LYS A 330 -2.97 4.10 -20.07
C LYS A 330 -1.95 5.07 -20.66
N VAL A 331 -0.67 4.71 -20.59
CA VAL A 331 0.41 5.42 -21.25
C VAL A 331 1.16 4.44 -22.13
N ASP A 332 1.16 4.70 -23.43
CA ASP A 332 2.00 4.03 -24.42
C ASP A 332 2.45 5.04 -25.48
N SER A 333 2.12 4.85 -26.75
CA SER A 333 2.18 5.93 -27.74
C SER A 333 1.16 7.04 -27.47
N GLU A 334 0.14 6.75 -26.67
CA GLU A 334 -0.91 7.68 -26.28
C GLU A 334 -0.99 7.84 -24.76
N SER A 335 -1.32 9.04 -24.30
CA SER A 335 -1.64 9.34 -22.91
C SER A 335 -3.16 9.37 -22.73
N VAL A 336 -3.68 8.49 -21.89
CA VAL A 336 -5.13 8.26 -21.73
C VAL A 336 -5.51 8.17 -20.27
N VAL A 337 -6.66 8.72 -19.93
CA VAL A 337 -7.32 8.57 -18.63
C VAL A 337 -8.65 7.82 -18.83
N TYR A 338 -8.94 6.90 -17.91
CA TYR A 338 -10.24 6.23 -17.84
C TYR A 338 -11.11 6.89 -16.77
N VAL A 339 -12.32 7.29 -17.14
CA VAL A 339 -13.20 8.09 -16.30
C VAL A 339 -14.59 7.47 -16.20
N HIS A 340 -15.26 7.68 -15.07
CA HIS A 340 -16.72 7.55 -15.00
C HIS A 340 -17.32 8.92 -15.36
N ASP A 341 -17.98 8.99 -16.52
CA ASP A 341 -18.77 10.13 -16.95
C ASP A 341 -20.24 9.72 -16.99
N ASP A 342 -21.08 10.36 -16.18
CA ASP A 342 -22.51 10.04 -16.06
C ASP A 342 -23.32 10.27 -17.35
N ARG A 343 -22.76 11.02 -18.32
CA ARG A 343 -23.34 11.26 -19.65
C ARG A 343 -22.93 10.20 -20.68
N LEU A 344 -21.87 9.43 -20.42
CA LEU A 344 -21.38 8.37 -21.32
C LEU A 344 -21.49 6.98 -20.70
N GLY A 345 -20.73 6.70 -19.64
CA GLY A 345 -20.62 5.35 -19.11
C GLY A 345 -19.41 5.09 -18.20
N PRO A 346 -19.31 3.85 -17.70
CA PRO A 346 -18.20 3.41 -16.85
C PRO A 346 -16.90 3.28 -17.65
N TYR A 347 -15.77 3.69 -17.08
CA TYR A 347 -14.43 3.63 -17.70
C TYR A 347 -14.37 4.21 -19.13
N ALA A 348 -15.10 5.30 -19.39
CA ALA A 348 -14.99 6.08 -20.62
C ALA A 348 -13.54 6.51 -20.87
N ARG A 349 -13.12 6.44 -22.13
CA ARG A 349 -11.75 6.75 -22.55
C ARG A 349 -11.63 8.26 -22.83
N ALA A 350 -10.66 8.91 -22.19
CA ALA A 350 -10.30 10.30 -22.43
C ALA A 350 -8.83 10.39 -22.86
N LEU A 351 -8.56 10.83 -24.09
CA LEU A 351 -7.21 11.09 -24.61
C LEU A 351 -6.72 12.45 -24.11
N LEU A 352 -5.49 12.56 -23.63
CA LEU A 352 -4.87 13.87 -23.41
C LEU A 352 -4.51 14.44 -24.78
N VAL A 353 -5.00 15.66 -25.06
CA VAL A 353 -4.80 16.34 -26.35
C VAL A 353 -4.36 17.78 -26.14
N LYS A 354 -3.59 18.31 -27.10
CA LYS A 354 -3.26 19.73 -27.13
C LYS A 354 -4.45 20.53 -27.65
N LEU A 355 -4.78 21.63 -26.98
CA LEU A 355 -5.89 22.49 -27.40
C LEU A 355 -5.63 23.18 -28.74
N SER A 356 -4.37 23.38 -29.11
CA SER A 356 -3.96 23.89 -30.43
C SER A 356 -4.48 23.05 -31.59
N ASP A 357 -4.69 21.75 -31.39
CA ASP A 357 -5.11 20.81 -32.44
C ASP A 357 -6.61 20.94 -32.78
N PHE A 358 -7.36 21.65 -31.92
CA PHE A 358 -8.81 21.84 -32.05
C PHE A 358 -9.20 23.32 -32.11
N LYS A 359 -8.37 24.22 -31.57
CA LYS A 359 -8.60 25.66 -31.58
C LYS A 359 -7.32 26.40 -31.98
N PRO A 360 -7.18 26.79 -33.26
CA PRO A 360 -6.06 27.60 -33.72
C PRO A 360 -5.91 28.88 -32.88
N GLY A 361 -4.72 29.13 -32.35
CA GLY A 361 -4.44 30.27 -31.46
C GLY A 361 -4.59 29.99 -29.96
N ALA A 362 -4.92 28.77 -29.55
CA ALA A 362 -4.77 28.35 -28.15
C ALA A 362 -3.30 28.40 -27.71
N ALA A 363 -3.05 28.60 -26.41
CA ALA A 363 -1.69 28.61 -25.87
C ALA A 363 -0.99 27.26 -26.11
N ALA A 364 0.31 27.30 -26.41
CA ALA A 364 1.07 26.12 -26.85
C ALA A 364 1.13 24.99 -25.81
N ASN A 365 1.02 25.33 -24.52
CA ASN A 365 1.00 24.40 -23.39
C ASN A 365 -0.43 24.06 -22.91
N ALA A 366 -1.46 24.57 -23.56
CA ALA A 366 -2.83 24.32 -23.17
C ALA A 366 -3.28 22.92 -23.65
N TRP A 367 -3.83 22.14 -22.73
CA TRP A 367 -4.23 20.75 -22.95
C TRP A 367 -5.65 20.50 -22.45
N ALA A 368 -6.26 19.41 -22.91
CA ALA A 368 -7.61 18.98 -22.51
C ALA A 368 -7.75 17.46 -22.51
N LEU A 369 -8.81 16.98 -21.86
CA LEU A 369 -9.24 15.59 -21.92
C LEU A 369 -10.25 15.43 -23.07
N GLY A 370 -9.85 14.76 -24.15
CA GLY A 370 -10.69 14.44 -25.29
C GLY A 370 -11.43 13.13 -25.12
N LEU A 371 -12.74 13.18 -24.88
CA LEU A 371 -13.60 12.01 -24.77
C LEU A 371 -13.74 11.32 -26.14
N GLN A 372 -13.50 10.02 -26.17
CA GLN A 372 -13.57 9.21 -27.40
C GLN A 372 -14.61 8.12 -27.31
N LEU A 373 -15.16 7.79 -28.48
CA LEU A 373 -16.01 6.63 -28.70
C LEU A 373 -15.25 5.63 -29.57
N MET A 374 -15.55 4.35 -29.39
CA MET A 374 -15.04 3.31 -30.26
C MET A 374 -16.00 3.11 -31.43
N ASP A 375 -15.48 3.05 -32.64
CA ASP A 375 -16.27 2.71 -33.81
C ASP A 375 -16.68 1.24 -33.74
N GLU A 376 -17.99 0.97 -33.87
CA GLU A 376 -18.56 -0.36 -33.66
C GLU A 376 -18.03 -1.39 -34.68
N THR A 377 -17.77 -0.96 -35.91
CA THR A 377 -17.43 -1.83 -37.05
C THR A 377 -15.94 -2.10 -37.14
N THR A 378 -15.15 -1.02 -37.07
CA THR A 378 -13.70 -1.08 -37.25
C THR A 378 -12.95 -1.38 -35.95
N LYS A 379 -13.61 -1.19 -34.79
CA LYS A 379 -13.01 -1.27 -33.45
C LYS A 379 -11.84 -0.28 -33.26
N ILE A 380 -11.88 0.83 -33.99
CA ILE A 380 -10.90 1.91 -33.91
C ILE A 380 -11.47 3.05 -33.05
N TRP A 381 -10.62 3.67 -32.23
CA TRP A 381 -11.00 4.87 -31.47
C TRP A 381 -11.20 6.06 -32.41
N LEU A 382 -12.38 6.67 -32.36
CA LEU A 382 -12.70 7.85 -33.15
C LEU A 382 -11.98 9.09 -32.60
N ARG A 383 -11.85 10.15 -33.41
CA ARG A 383 -11.39 11.47 -32.96
C ARG A 383 -12.25 11.93 -31.76
N PRO A 384 -11.67 12.62 -30.76
CA PRO A 384 -12.45 13.17 -29.66
C PRO A 384 -13.67 13.95 -30.14
N HIS A 385 -14.84 13.65 -29.58
CA HIS A 385 -16.11 14.31 -29.92
C HIS A 385 -16.43 15.46 -28.94
N GLU A 386 -15.87 15.40 -27.74
CA GLU A 386 -15.99 16.42 -26.69
C GLU A 386 -14.64 16.57 -26.00
N LEU A 387 -14.30 17.81 -25.62
CA LEU A 387 -13.12 18.14 -24.83
C LEU A 387 -13.56 18.66 -23.45
N ILE A 388 -12.93 18.18 -22.39
CA ILE A 388 -13.04 18.73 -21.04
C ILE A 388 -11.74 19.45 -20.75
N VAL A 389 -11.80 20.78 -20.62
CA VAL A 389 -10.64 21.58 -20.19
C VAL A 389 -10.61 21.56 -18.65
N PRO A 390 -9.60 20.94 -18.04
CA PRO A 390 -9.54 20.75 -16.60
C PRO A 390 -9.40 22.07 -15.84
N GLU A 391 -10.18 22.26 -14.78
CA GLU A 391 -10.11 23.45 -13.93
C GLU A 391 -9.71 23.12 -12.49
N PHE A 392 -10.22 22.01 -11.95
CA PHE A 392 -9.98 21.63 -10.57
C PHE A 392 -9.91 20.11 -10.41
N LEU A 393 -9.01 19.67 -9.55
CA LEU A 393 -8.77 18.27 -9.23
C LEU A 393 -8.85 18.09 -7.71
N ALA A 394 -9.50 17.02 -7.26
CA ALA A 394 -9.54 16.63 -5.85
C ALA A 394 -9.28 15.13 -5.69
N ALA A 395 -8.29 14.78 -4.88
CA ALA A 395 -8.02 13.42 -4.45
C ALA A 395 -8.69 13.15 -3.10
N ALA A 396 -9.50 12.09 -3.03
CA ALA A 396 -10.10 11.63 -1.78
C ALA A 396 -9.17 10.61 -1.10
N THR A 397 -8.72 10.91 0.12
CA THR A 397 -7.71 10.13 0.84
C THR A 397 -8.11 9.85 2.28
N ASP A 398 -7.38 8.92 2.91
CA ASP A 398 -7.56 8.64 4.33
C ASP A 398 -7.23 9.88 5.19
N LYS A 399 -7.98 10.09 6.28
CA LYS A 399 -7.80 11.23 7.19
C LYS A 399 -6.38 11.43 7.75
N LYS A 400 -5.55 10.39 7.74
CA LYS A 400 -4.14 10.44 8.17
C LYS A 400 -3.16 10.77 7.05
N ALA A 401 -3.57 10.77 5.77
CA ALA A 401 -2.76 11.20 4.64
C ALA A 401 -2.92 12.71 4.46
N ARG A 402 -2.13 13.49 5.21
CA ARG A 402 -2.19 14.95 5.25
C ARG A 402 -1.16 15.63 4.34
N LEU A 403 -0.12 14.91 3.92
CA LEU A 403 0.88 15.42 2.99
C LEU A 403 0.43 15.22 1.53
N PRO A 404 0.29 16.29 0.73
CA PRO A 404 -0.08 16.19 -0.69
C PRO A 404 0.95 15.41 -1.54
N PHE A 405 0.47 14.82 -2.64
CA PHE A 405 1.28 14.06 -3.60
C PHE A 405 2.48 14.84 -4.15
N PHE A 406 2.30 16.12 -4.47
CA PHE A 406 3.33 16.92 -5.14
C PHE A 406 4.64 17.00 -4.35
N TYR A 407 4.60 16.92 -3.01
CA TYR A 407 5.81 16.87 -2.20
C TYR A 407 6.65 15.63 -2.52
N ALA A 408 6.02 14.46 -2.63
CA ALA A 408 6.71 13.21 -2.96
C ALA A 408 7.17 13.21 -4.42
N HIS A 409 6.31 13.66 -5.35
CA HIS A 409 6.64 13.83 -6.77
C HIS A 409 7.87 14.70 -6.99
N TYR A 410 7.82 15.94 -6.49
CA TYR A 410 8.94 16.87 -6.67
C TYR A 410 10.17 16.45 -5.86
N THR A 411 10.05 15.72 -4.76
CA THR A 411 11.22 15.09 -4.11
C THR A 411 11.88 14.07 -5.02
N GLY A 412 11.08 13.16 -5.62
CA GLY A 412 11.56 12.19 -6.61
C GLY A 412 12.26 12.85 -7.80
N ARG A 413 11.59 13.84 -8.40
CA ARG A 413 12.12 14.63 -9.51
C ARG A 413 13.45 15.30 -9.18
N ASN A 414 13.53 15.95 -8.01
CA ASN A 414 14.75 16.67 -7.62
C ASN A 414 15.93 15.73 -7.35
N ILE A 415 15.68 14.52 -6.82
CA ILE A 415 16.73 13.50 -6.64
C ILE A 415 17.22 12.99 -7.99
N ALA A 416 16.29 12.68 -8.91
CA ALA A 416 16.63 12.21 -10.25
C ALA A 416 17.47 13.26 -11.03
N LEU A 417 17.01 14.51 -11.05
CA LEU A 417 17.73 15.62 -11.69
C LEU A 417 19.10 15.87 -11.05
N ALA A 418 19.18 15.89 -9.71
CA ALA A 418 20.46 16.09 -9.03
C ALA A 418 21.46 14.96 -9.36
N PHE A 419 20.98 13.73 -9.48
CA PHE A 419 21.82 12.61 -9.88
C PHE A 419 22.35 12.76 -11.31
N GLU A 420 21.48 13.16 -12.26
CA GLU A 420 21.86 13.43 -13.65
C GLU A 420 22.88 14.57 -13.77
N ASP A 421 22.63 15.69 -13.08
CA ASP A 421 23.53 16.86 -13.04
C ASP A 421 24.92 16.49 -12.50
N ILE A 422 24.97 15.75 -11.40
CA ILE A 422 26.24 15.32 -10.78
C ILE A 422 26.96 14.33 -11.68
N SER A 423 26.24 13.38 -12.29
CA SER A 423 26.84 12.37 -13.18
C SER A 423 27.49 13.02 -14.39
N THR A 424 26.84 14.05 -14.94
CA THR A 424 27.39 14.88 -16.03
C THR A 424 28.62 15.67 -15.60
N ALA A 425 28.62 16.23 -14.38
CA ALA A 425 29.68 17.11 -13.90
C ALA A 425 30.96 16.39 -13.42
N VAL A 426 30.82 15.20 -12.83
CA VAL A 426 31.95 14.49 -12.21
C VAL A 426 32.85 13.81 -13.24
N GLY A 427 32.32 13.45 -14.42
CA GLY A 427 33.06 12.83 -15.51
C GLY A 427 33.71 11.50 -15.10
N SER A 428 33.14 10.38 -15.55
CA SER A 428 33.62 8.99 -15.42
C SER A 428 33.48 8.27 -14.06
N GLU A 429 32.42 7.46 -13.97
CA GLU A 429 32.42 6.02 -13.62
C GLU A 429 31.56 5.35 -14.73
N PRO A 430 31.89 4.15 -15.27
CA PRO A 430 31.07 3.49 -16.30
C PRO A 430 29.61 3.31 -15.88
N PHE A 431 29.36 3.24 -14.57
CA PHE A 431 28.04 3.16 -13.96
C PHE A 431 27.20 4.45 -14.13
N LEU A 432 27.82 5.63 -14.24
CA LEU A 432 27.13 6.94 -14.20
C LEU A 432 26.74 7.49 -15.57
N GLU A 433 27.50 7.18 -16.63
CA GLU A 433 27.27 7.74 -17.97
C GLU A 433 26.06 7.12 -18.70
N GLU A 434 25.65 5.91 -18.34
CA GLU A 434 24.59 5.16 -19.04
C GLU A 434 23.34 4.85 -18.18
N ASN A 435 23.22 5.41 -16.97
CA ASN A 435 22.14 5.08 -16.02
C ASN A 435 21.43 6.34 -15.50
N GLY A 436 20.38 6.81 -16.19
CA GLY A 436 19.46 7.79 -15.62
C GLY A 436 18.64 7.20 -14.46
N LEU A 437 18.31 8.04 -13.46
CA LEU A 437 17.36 7.67 -12.41
C LEU A 437 15.94 8.04 -12.83
N THR A 438 15.07 7.04 -12.89
CA THR A 438 13.62 7.24 -12.99
C THR A 438 12.96 6.85 -11.67
N TYR A 439 11.73 7.31 -11.43
CA TYR A 439 11.06 7.04 -10.16
C TYR A 439 9.55 6.81 -10.28
N ALA A 440 8.95 6.09 -9.35
CA ALA A 440 7.50 5.93 -9.23
C ALA A 440 7.06 6.32 -7.83
N VAL A 441 5.93 7.03 -7.72
CA VAL A 441 5.40 7.51 -6.44
C VAL A 441 4.06 6.85 -6.17
N LYS A 442 3.87 6.33 -4.95
CA LYS A 442 2.57 5.82 -4.49
C LYS A 442 2.45 5.89 -2.97
N LEU A 443 1.24 6.12 -2.48
CA LEU A 443 0.87 6.08 -1.07
C LEU A 443 0.63 4.63 -0.65
N ARG A 444 1.28 4.20 0.43
CA ARG A 444 1.12 2.85 0.98
C ARG A 444 1.03 2.88 2.49
N SER A 445 0.43 1.84 3.07
CA SER A 445 0.51 1.63 4.50
C SER A 445 1.86 1.03 4.89
N ILE A 446 2.38 1.37 6.07
CA ILE A 446 3.60 0.77 6.59
C ILE A 446 3.48 -0.75 6.74
N SER A 447 2.27 -1.27 6.99
CA SER A 447 2.02 -2.71 7.02
C SER A 447 2.32 -3.35 5.67
N ASP A 448 1.79 -2.79 4.58
CA ASP A 448 2.00 -3.33 3.23
C ASP A 448 3.46 -3.21 2.79
N ILE A 449 4.12 -2.10 3.17
CA ILE A 449 5.55 -1.87 2.91
C ILE A 449 6.39 -2.95 3.61
N ARG A 450 6.16 -3.18 4.91
CA ARG A 450 6.88 -4.19 5.70
C ARG A 450 6.63 -5.60 5.19
N GLN A 451 5.40 -5.94 4.78
CA GLN A 451 5.10 -7.24 4.20
C GLN A 451 5.90 -7.48 2.93
N GLY A 452 6.01 -6.48 2.04
CA GLY A 452 6.80 -6.58 0.82
C GLY A 452 8.31 -6.65 1.07
N ILE A 453 8.84 -5.86 2.00
CA ILE A 453 10.28 -5.88 2.34
C ILE A 453 10.65 -7.19 3.05
N ARG A 454 9.78 -7.73 3.91
CA ARG A 454 10.05 -8.98 4.64
C ARG A 454 10.38 -10.14 3.70
N SER A 455 9.69 -10.23 2.55
CA SER A 455 9.90 -11.30 1.56
C SER A 455 11.13 -11.12 0.66
N GLN A 456 11.75 -9.93 0.62
CA GLN A 456 12.96 -9.70 -0.19
C GLN A 456 14.18 -10.39 0.44
N VAL A 457 15.13 -10.82 -0.38
CA VAL A 457 16.42 -11.39 0.06
C VAL A 457 17.53 -10.63 -0.64
N ALA A 458 18.67 -10.45 0.00
CA ALA A 458 19.82 -9.79 -0.63
C ALA A 458 20.27 -10.59 -1.87
N ASP A 459 20.39 -9.91 -3.01
CA ASP A 459 20.87 -10.52 -4.25
C ASP A 459 22.30 -11.04 -4.07
N ALA A 460 22.54 -12.32 -4.39
CA ALA A 460 23.88 -12.91 -4.39
C ALA A 460 24.74 -12.41 -5.56
N CYS A 461 24.09 -12.00 -6.65
CA CYS A 461 24.73 -11.45 -7.84
C CYS A 461 23.76 -10.47 -8.54
N HIS A 462 24.32 -9.49 -9.25
CA HIS A 462 23.59 -8.64 -10.17
C HIS A 462 23.74 -9.16 -11.59
N THR A 463 22.67 -9.13 -12.38
CA THR A 463 22.72 -9.45 -13.82
C THR A 463 22.56 -8.16 -14.61
N ASP A 464 23.58 -7.79 -15.38
CA ASP A 464 23.47 -6.68 -16.33
C ASP A 464 22.55 -7.11 -17.48
N LEU A 465 21.45 -6.38 -17.67
CA LEU A 465 20.44 -6.73 -18.68
C LEU A 465 20.90 -6.47 -20.14
N LEU A 466 21.96 -5.69 -20.35
CA LEU A 466 22.53 -5.40 -21.67
C LEU A 466 23.60 -6.41 -22.06
N THR A 467 24.52 -6.72 -21.14
CA THR A 467 25.66 -7.60 -21.42
C THR A 467 25.39 -9.06 -21.04
N GLY A 468 24.40 -9.31 -20.16
CA GLY A 468 24.17 -10.62 -19.55
C GLY A 468 25.22 -11.00 -18.52
N GLU A 469 26.14 -10.09 -18.18
CA GLU A 469 27.20 -10.34 -17.21
C GLU A 469 26.63 -10.51 -15.80
N ILE A 470 27.15 -11.51 -15.08
CA ILE A 470 26.77 -11.81 -13.70
C ILE A 470 27.87 -11.31 -12.78
N ILE A 471 27.55 -10.30 -11.98
CA ILE A 471 28.48 -9.62 -11.07
C ILE A 471 28.18 -10.10 -9.64
N PRO A 472 29.09 -10.81 -8.96
CA PRO A 472 28.86 -11.30 -7.61
C PRO A 472 28.84 -10.15 -6.59
N ILE A 473 27.96 -10.25 -5.58
CA ILE A 473 27.89 -9.30 -4.46
C ILE A 473 28.60 -9.87 -3.24
N ASP A 474 29.46 -9.05 -2.63
CA ASP A 474 30.28 -9.44 -1.49
C ASP A 474 29.42 -9.87 -0.28
N GLN A 475 29.89 -10.87 0.47
CA GLN A 475 29.15 -11.42 1.60
C GLN A 475 28.94 -10.39 2.72
N GLN A 476 29.92 -9.52 2.99
CA GLN A 476 29.77 -8.48 4.02
C GLN A 476 28.69 -7.47 3.64
N GLU A 477 28.56 -7.16 2.34
CA GLU A 477 27.50 -6.27 1.86
C GLU A 477 26.11 -6.88 2.01
N ARG A 478 25.99 -8.18 1.78
CA ARG A 478 24.74 -8.92 1.99
C ARG A 478 24.38 -9.01 3.48
N ASP A 479 25.35 -9.30 4.33
CA ASP A 479 25.16 -9.33 5.78
C ASP A 479 24.75 -7.95 6.33
N GLN A 480 25.33 -6.86 5.80
CA GLN A 480 24.94 -5.51 6.16
C GLN A 480 23.52 -5.19 5.68
N TRP A 481 23.15 -5.59 4.46
CA TRP A 481 21.81 -5.41 3.94
C TRP A 481 20.76 -6.13 4.80
N ASP A 482 21.04 -7.36 5.25
CA ASP A 482 20.15 -8.11 6.14
C ASP A 482 19.96 -7.40 7.50
N LYS A 483 21.01 -6.79 8.04
CA LYS A 483 20.92 -5.96 9.25
C LYS A 483 20.07 -4.71 9.01
N ASP A 484 20.32 -3.99 7.92
CA ASP A 484 19.57 -2.77 7.57
C ASP A 484 18.09 -3.08 7.34
N LYS A 485 17.79 -4.20 6.69
CA LYS A 485 16.43 -4.73 6.52
C LYS A 485 15.78 -5.04 7.86
N ALA A 486 16.45 -5.76 8.75
CA ALA A 486 15.91 -6.07 10.08
C ALA A 486 15.64 -4.79 10.87
N HIS A 487 16.58 -3.84 10.87
CA HIS A 487 16.41 -2.54 11.50
C HIS A 487 15.21 -1.77 10.94
N PHE A 488 15.06 -1.72 9.61
CA PHE A 488 13.88 -1.12 8.98
C PHE A 488 12.57 -1.80 9.45
N LEU A 489 12.51 -3.13 9.48
CA LEU A 489 11.28 -3.84 9.87
C LEU A 489 10.89 -3.60 11.34
N MET A 490 11.87 -3.39 12.21
CA MET A 490 11.67 -3.11 13.65
C MET A 490 11.43 -1.62 13.95
N SER A 491 11.89 -0.72 13.08
CA SER A 491 11.77 0.74 13.26
C SER A 491 10.31 1.21 13.28
N SER A 492 10.01 2.24 14.07
CA SER A 492 8.67 2.85 14.11
C SER A 492 8.45 3.83 12.95
N PHE A 493 7.28 3.78 12.30
CA PHE A 493 6.89 4.73 11.24
C PHE A 493 5.44 5.16 11.39
N ALA A 494 5.10 6.32 10.81
CA ALA A 494 3.71 6.69 10.62
C ALA A 494 2.99 5.69 9.70
N ARG A 495 1.68 5.53 9.91
CA ARG A 495 0.88 4.49 9.25
C ARG A 495 0.93 4.57 7.73
N LEU A 496 0.92 5.78 7.18
CA LEU A 496 0.89 6.02 5.74
C LEU A 496 2.19 6.70 5.32
N GLN A 497 2.81 6.19 4.27
CA GLN A 497 4.05 6.70 3.70
C GLN A 497 3.85 6.91 2.20
N TRP A 498 4.33 8.03 1.68
CA TRP A 498 4.62 8.12 0.25
C TRP A 498 5.89 7.33 -0.02
N GLU A 499 5.76 6.22 -0.75
CA GLU A 499 6.88 5.44 -1.27
C GLU A 499 7.30 6.06 -2.61
N VAL A 500 8.55 6.50 -2.71
CA VAL A 500 9.18 6.91 -3.96
C VAL A 500 10.23 5.85 -4.31
N GLN A 501 9.91 5.01 -5.30
CA GLN A 501 10.78 3.96 -5.81
C GLN A 501 11.62 4.49 -6.95
N PHE A 502 12.93 4.39 -6.82
CA PHE A 502 13.88 4.71 -7.89
C PHE A 502 14.28 3.47 -8.67
N PHE A 503 14.55 3.68 -9.95
CA PHE A 503 14.95 2.65 -10.90
C PHE A 503 16.16 3.12 -11.72
N CYS A 504 17.09 2.21 -11.96
CA CYS A 504 18.16 2.34 -12.95
C CYS A 504 17.87 1.31 -14.06
N ARG A 505 17.76 1.74 -15.33
CA ARG A 505 17.43 0.85 -16.46
C ARG A 505 16.22 -0.07 -16.20
N SER A 506 15.15 0.48 -15.61
CA SER A 506 13.93 -0.26 -15.21
C SER A 506 14.11 -1.32 -14.12
N GLN A 507 15.31 -1.49 -13.56
CA GLN A 507 15.57 -2.32 -12.39
C GLN A 507 15.45 -1.48 -11.12
N LYS A 508 14.84 -2.03 -10.08
CA LYS A 508 14.68 -1.34 -8.79
C LYS A 508 16.05 -1.07 -8.18
N ALA A 509 16.35 0.21 -7.95
CA ALA A 509 17.56 0.62 -7.25
C ALA A 509 17.27 0.71 -5.75
N PHE A 510 16.73 1.85 -5.30
CA PHE A 510 16.38 2.10 -3.90
C PHE A 510 15.00 2.75 -3.79
N ARG A 511 14.46 2.76 -2.57
CA ARG A 511 13.24 3.48 -2.21
C ARG A 511 13.52 4.50 -1.13
N ILE A 512 12.78 5.59 -1.17
CA ILE A 512 12.64 6.49 -0.03
C ILE A 512 11.19 6.49 0.45
N PHE A 513 11.03 6.68 1.76
CA PHE A 513 9.73 6.78 2.41
C PHE A 513 9.58 8.17 3.00
N ILE A 514 8.48 8.85 2.64
CA ILE A 514 8.15 10.17 3.15
C ILE A 514 6.90 10.05 4.01
N ASP A 515 6.95 10.61 5.21
CA ASP A 515 5.82 10.57 6.13
C ASP A 515 4.61 11.33 5.54
N ALA A 516 3.49 10.62 5.34
CA ALA A 516 2.30 11.22 4.77
C ALA A 516 1.43 11.98 5.80
N SER A 517 1.83 12.06 7.07
CA SER A 517 0.96 12.45 8.19
C SER A 517 1.02 13.91 8.66
N ASP A 518 1.78 14.79 7.98
CA ASP A 518 1.88 16.28 8.15
C ASP A 518 3.24 16.76 8.70
N ILE A 519 4.30 16.68 7.88
CA ILE A 519 5.63 17.24 8.21
C ILE A 519 6.04 18.25 7.12
N PRO A 520 5.59 19.52 7.16
CA PRO A 520 6.06 20.52 6.21
C PRO A 520 7.47 21.06 6.54
N GLN A 521 7.98 20.86 7.76
CA GLN A 521 9.32 21.27 8.18
C GLN A 521 9.96 20.17 9.06
N GLY A 522 11.23 19.84 8.83
CA GLY A 522 11.99 18.85 9.61
C GLY A 522 12.38 17.59 8.83
N ASN A 523 12.57 16.47 9.54
CA ASN A 523 12.98 15.18 8.98
C ASN A 523 11.78 14.44 8.35
N ALA A 524 11.39 14.84 7.14
CA ALA A 524 10.23 14.30 6.41
C ALA A 524 10.50 12.93 5.78
N VAL A 525 11.75 12.65 5.40
CA VAL A 525 12.17 11.36 4.85
C VAL A 525 12.42 10.39 6.00
N SER A 526 11.47 9.49 6.22
CA SER A 526 11.49 8.57 7.36
C SER A 526 12.55 7.47 7.21
N ALA A 527 12.77 6.97 5.98
CA ALA A 527 13.78 5.96 5.69
C ALA A 527 14.20 5.95 4.21
N ILE A 528 15.41 5.43 3.98
CA ILE A 528 15.93 5.03 2.68
C ILE A 528 16.15 3.51 2.75
N PHE A 529 15.65 2.78 1.77
CA PHE A 529 15.78 1.32 1.71
C PHE A 529 16.41 0.91 0.38
N VAL A 530 17.44 0.07 0.44
CA VAL A 530 18.18 -0.43 -0.73
C VAL A 530 17.45 -1.67 -1.27
N ASP A 531 16.94 -1.62 -2.51
CA ASP A 531 16.37 -2.81 -3.16
C ASP A 531 17.47 -3.66 -3.80
N SER A 532 18.36 -3.03 -4.58
CA SER A 532 19.53 -3.69 -5.19
C SER A 532 20.82 -3.08 -4.67
N ILE A 533 21.69 -3.90 -4.06
CA ILE A 533 22.98 -3.45 -3.51
C ILE A 533 23.83 -2.81 -4.62
N TYR A 534 23.94 -3.49 -5.77
CA TYR A 534 24.75 -3.08 -6.91
C TYR A 534 24.30 -1.74 -7.50
N LEU A 535 22.99 -1.56 -7.69
CA LEU A 535 22.46 -0.33 -8.29
C LEU A 535 22.37 0.83 -7.29
N SER A 536 22.05 0.53 -6.02
CA SER A 536 21.79 1.57 -5.02
C SER A 536 23.04 2.21 -4.47
N LYS A 537 24.05 1.41 -4.11
CA LYS A 537 25.21 1.92 -3.38
C LYS A 537 25.97 2.99 -4.19
N PRO A 538 26.30 2.79 -5.47
CA PRO A 538 26.94 3.83 -6.26
C PRO A 538 26.07 5.09 -6.37
N ALA A 539 24.78 4.92 -6.67
CA ALA A 539 23.86 6.06 -6.83
C ALA A 539 23.74 6.90 -5.55
N LEU A 540 23.53 6.23 -4.41
CA LEU A 540 23.44 6.87 -3.10
C LEU A 540 24.78 7.49 -2.66
N ASN A 541 25.92 6.86 -2.94
CA ASN A 541 27.24 7.41 -2.58
C ASN A 541 27.56 8.69 -3.35
N VAL A 542 27.20 8.76 -4.64
CA VAL A 542 27.35 9.96 -5.46
C VAL A 542 26.50 11.10 -4.90
N LEU A 543 25.22 10.85 -4.61
CA LEU A 543 24.34 11.84 -4.00
C LEU A 543 24.82 12.27 -2.60
N LYS A 544 25.31 11.33 -1.79
CA LYS A 544 25.85 11.61 -0.45
C LYS A 544 27.04 12.57 -0.53
N ARG A 545 27.97 12.31 -1.45
CA ARG A 545 29.25 13.03 -1.58
C ARG A 545 29.11 14.39 -2.28
N TYR A 546 28.33 14.46 -3.36
CA TYR A 546 28.30 15.62 -4.24
C TYR A 546 26.98 16.40 -4.20
N GLY A 547 25.90 15.85 -3.60
CA GLY A 547 24.63 16.56 -3.49
C GLY A 547 24.76 17.87 -2.71
N SER A 548 24.29 18.98 -3.26
CA SER A 548 24.23 20.25 -2.54
C SER A 548 22.83 20.49 -1.99
N PHE A 549 22.73 21.09 -0.80
CA PHE A 549 21.44 21.58 -0.31
C PHE A 549 20.93 22.67 -1.27
N LYS A 550 19.64 22.64 -1.61
CA LYS A 550 19.05 23.64 -2.50
C LYS A 550 18.65 24.87 -1.67
N GLU A 551 18.93 26.08 -2.15
CA GLU A 551 18.36 27.29 -1.52
C GLU A 551 16.82 27.22 -1.61
N GLU A 552 16.10 27.55 -0.53
CA GLU A 552 14.62 27.63 -0.44
C GLU A 552 14.03 28.76 -1.33
N ARG A 553 14.41 28.82 -2.61
CA ARG A 553 13.84 29.71 -3.63
C ARG A 553 12.95 28.98 -4.62
N ALA A 554 12.77 27.66 -4.48
CA ALA A 554 12.00 26.85 -5.42
C ALA A 554 10.49 27.14 -5.33
N GLN A 555 9.84 27.23 -6.50
CA GLN A 555 8.40 27.49 -6.63
C GLN A 555 7.51 26.34 -6.12
N SER A 556 8.05 25.11 -5.98
CA SER A 556 7.33 23.90 -5.57
C SER A 556 7.98 23.25 -4.36
N ALA A 557 7.18 22.98 -3.31
CA ALA A 557 7.69 22.41 -2.07
C ALA A 557 8.11 20.93 -2.21
N HIS A 558 9.29 20.57 -1.68
CA HIS A 558 9.92 19.25 -1.80
C HIS A 558 10.77 18.92 -0.56
N PHE A 559 11.20 17.66 -0.41
CA PHE A 559 12.00 17.15 0.72
C PHE A 559 13.40 16.66 0.33
N TYR A 560 13.97 17.21 -0.75
CA TYR A 560 15.32 16.86 -1.21
C TYR A 560 16.40 17.06 -0.12
N ASP A 561 16.34 18.17 0.63
CA ASP A 561 17.31 18.43 1.70
C ASP A 561 17.16 17.46 2.87
N SER A 562 15.92 17.06 3.21
CA SER A 562 15.66 16.01 4.21
C SER A 562 16.21 14.66 3.75
N PHE A 563 16.14 14.35 2.46
CA PHE A 563 16.76 13.16 1.89
C PHE A 563 18.29 13.21 2.04
N LEU A 564 18.94 14.31 1.66
CA LEU A 564 20.40 14.46 1.80
C LEU A 564 20.85 14.40 3.26
N ALA A 565 20.13 15.04 4.17
CA ALA A 565 20.39 14.97 5.60
C ALA A 565 20.32 13.51 6.08
N ARG A 566 19.25 12.78 5.76
CA ARG A 566 19.06 11.38 6.13
C ARG A 566 20.10 10.44 5.53
N LEU A 567 20.56 10.72 4.31
CA LEU A 567 21.59 9.95 3.62
C LEU A 567 22.99 10.16 4.23
N ARG A 568 23.23 11.33 4.82
CA ARG A 568 24.48 11.70 5.50
C ARG A 568 24.50 11.33 6.97
N ASP A 569 23.33 11.27 7.58
CA ASP A 569 23.11 10.93 8.98
C ASP A 569 23.41 9.43 9.21
N GLN A 570 24.65 9.16 9.59
CA GLN A 570 25.13 7.85 10.02
C GLN A 570 26.01 8.03 11.27
N ASP A 571 25.52 8.75 12.27
CA ASP A 571 26.17 8.72 13.57
C ASP A 571 26.06 7.28 14.13
N GLU A 572 27.22 6.68 14.43
CA GLU A 572 27.29 5.38 15.09
C GLU A 572 26.73 5.55 16.51
N THR A 573 25.48 5.14 16.71
CA THR A 573 24.84 5.23 18.03
C THR A 573 25.43 4.19 18.97
N LEU A 574 25.39 4.47 20.28
CA LEU A 574 25.81 3.49 21.30
C LEU A 574 25.08 2.16 21.13
N ASP A 575 23.79 2.19 20.81
CA ASP A 575 22.99 0.98 20.60
C ASP A 575 23.48 0.15 19.40
N SER A 576 23.79 0.80 18.28
CA SER A 576 24.36 0.15 17.09
C SER A 576 25.73 -0.48 17.38
N TYR A 577 26.59 0.25 18.08
CA TYR A 577 27.88 -0.27 18.54
C TYR A 577 27.70 -1.49 19.45
N LEU A 578 26.83 -1.41 20.45
CA LEU A 578 26.61 -2.50 21.40
C LEU A 578 25.96 -3.71 20.75
N GLU A 579 25.07 -3.53 19.78
CA GLU A 579 24.45 -4.62 19.03
C GLU A 579 25.45 -5.35 18.13
N THR A 580 26.28 -4.59 17.42
CA THR A 580 27.36 -5.15 16.61
C THR A 580 28.44 -5.83 17.47
N THR A 581 28.75 -5.27 18.63
CA THR A 581 29.83 -5.76 19.50
C THR A 581 29.40 -6.92 20.40
N TYR A 582 28.23 -6.84 21.01
CA TYR A 582 27.79 -7.80 22.05
C TYR A 582 26.50 -8.54 21.72
N GLY A 583 25.87 -8.24 20.58
CA GLY A 583 24.62 -8.85 20.13
C GLY A 583 23.37 -8.01 20.44
N ALA A 584 22.27 -8.36 19.78
CA ALA A 584 20.97 -7.74 19.94
C ALA A 584 20.44 -7.89 21.37
N LEU A 585 19.54 -6.98 21.77
CA LEU A 585 18.85 -7.09 23.05
C LEU A 585 17.92 -8.30 23.07
N ARG A 586 18.04 -9.14 24.10
CA ARG A 586 17.21 -10.34 24.28
C ARG A 586 16.60 -10.34 25.67
N ALA A 587 15.32 -10.65 25.76
CA ALA A 587 14.68 -11.02 27.02
C ALA A 587 14.99 -12.50 27.35
N PRO A 588 14.95 -12.92 28.63
CA PRO A 588 15.05 -14.34 28.97
C PRO A 588 14.04 -15.20 28.21
N ILE A 589 14.53 -16.21 27.47
CA ILE A 589 13.66 -17.08 26.63
C ILE A 589 12.55 -17.77 27.45
N LYS A 590 12.83 -18.17 28.69
CA LYS A 590 11.86 -18.77 29.60
C LYS A 590 12.27 -18.51 31.05
N LEU A 591 11.29 -18.50 31.96
CA LEU A 591 11.52 -18.48 33.40
C LEU A 591 11.19 -19.85 34.01
N LYS A 592 11.99 -20.30 34.97
CA LYS A 592 11.73 -21.47 35.81
C LYS A 592 11.19 -21.03 37.16
N LYS A 593 10.51 -21.94 37.87
CA LYS A 593 9.90 -21.66 39.18
C LYS A 593 10.90 -21.11 40.21
N GLN A 594 12.17 -21.50 40.12
CA GLN A 594 13.23 -21.00 41.00
C GLN A 594 13.74 -19.60 40.71
N GLU A 595 13.34 -19.02 39.58
CA GLU A 595 13.84 -17.70 39.17
C GLU A 595 12.89 -16.57 39.60
N PHE A 596 11.70 -16.90 40.15
CA PHE A 596 10.71 -15.93 40.62
C PHE A 596 9.81 -16.48 41.74
N ALA A 597 9.40 -15.63 42.67
CA ALA A 597 8.47 -15.95 43.74
C ALA A 597 7.41 -14.84 43.86
N GLY A 598 6.13 -15.21 43.96
CA GLY A 598 5.04 -14.23 44.09
C GLY A 598 4.87 -13.27 42.91
N GLY A 599 5.46 -13.57 41.74
CA GLY A 599 5.47 -12.70 40.57
C GLY A 599 6.70 -11.77 40.47
N GLU A 600 7.59 -11.79 41.46
CA GLU A 600 8.84 -11.02 41.45
C GLU A 600 10.04 -11.92 41.13
N ILE A 601 10.96 -11.42 40.30
CA ILE A 601 12.22 -12.10 39.99
C ILE A 601 13.13 -12.04 41.20
N PHE A 602 13.79 -13.15 41.51
CA PHE A 602 14.75 -13.21 42.60
C PHE A 602 15.93 -12.25 42.36
N ASP A 603 16.24 -11.36 43.31
CA ASP A 603 17.35 -10.41 43.20
C ASP A 603 18.63 -11.00 43.79
N ASN A 604 19.67 -11.08 42.97
CA ASN A 604 20.96 -11.58 43.42
C ASN A 604 21.72 -10.48 44.19
N GLU A 605 21.82 -10.63 45.51
CA GLU A 605 22.51 -9.66 46.39
C GLU A 605 24.01 -9.50 46.06
N THR A 606 24.63 -10.51 45.43
CA THR A 606 26.04 -10.48 45.02
C THR A 606 26.28 -9.78 43.68
N ARG A 607 25.21 -9.38 42.99
CA ARG A 607 25.26 -8.71 41.68
C ARG A 607 26.09 -7.43 41.73
N LYS A 608 27.07 -7.33 40.84
CA LYS A 608 27.82 -6.12 40.53
C LYS A 608 27.53 -5.65 39.12
N VAL A 609 27.34 -4.33 38.98
CA VAL A 609 27.08 -3.66 37.71
C VAL A 609 28.27 -2.76 37.42
N LEU A 610 29.04 -3.08 36.39
CA LEU A 610 30.27 -2.38 36.06
C LEU A 610 30.09 -1.61 34.75
N ARG A 611 30.15 -0.29 34.86
CA ARG A 611 30.08 0.62 33.70
C ARG A 611 31.45 1.04 33.21
N ASP A 612 32.42 1.15 34.12
CA ASP A 612 33.80 1.52 33.84
C ASP A 612 34.80 0.49 34.37
N SER A 613 36.04 0.57 33.89
CA SER A 613 37.13 -0.28 34.36
C SER A 613 37.39 -0.06 35.85
N THR A 614 37.61 -1.16 36.58
CA THR A 614 37.96 -1.10 38.00
C THR A 614 39.47 -0.98 38.22
N HIS A 615 40.29 -1.28 37.20
CA HIS A 615 41.75 -1.43 37.29
C HIS A 615 42.24 -2.41 38.39
N GLY A 616 41.33 -3.20 38.96
CA GLY A 616 41.56 -4.15 40.04
C GLY A 616 41.51 -5.60 39.56
N ARG A 617 41.45 -6.52 40.52
CA ARG A 617 41.10 -7.92 40.27
C ARG A 617 39.60 -8.14 40.49
N ILE A 618 39.02 -9.12 39.82
CA ILE A 618 37.61 -9.49 40.00
C ILE A 618 37.32 -9.94 41.44
N GLY A 619 38.31 -10.56 42.11
CA GLY A 619 38.25 -10.91 43.53
C GLY A 619 38.09 -9.70 44.46
N GLU A 620 38.47 -8.49 44.02
CA GLU A 620 38.37 -7.26 44.80
C GLU A 620 36.98 -6.60 44.70
N LEU A 621 36.13 -7.02 43.75
CA LEU A 621 34.77 -6.48 43.56
C LEU A 621 33.85 -6.74 44.77
N LEU A 622 34.06 -7.89 45.40
CA LEU A 622 33.35 -8.42 46.56
C LEU A 622 34.38 -9.29 47.27
N GLY A 623 34.70 -9.03 48.54
CA GLY A 623 35.72 -9.81 49.26
C GLY A 623 35.47 -11.33 49.24
N ARG A 624 34.22 -11.74 49.03
CA ARG A 624 33.79 -13.12 48.83
C ARG A 624 34.29 -13.75 47.51
N PHE A 625 34.55 -12.97 46.47
CA PHE A 625 35.06 -13.46 45.18
C PHE A 625 36.54 -13.89 45.24
N ASP A 626 37.27 -13.41 46.25
CA ASP A 626 38.64 -13.84 46.52
C ASP A 626 38.71 -15.12 47.37
N GLU A 627 37.59 -15.57 47.95
CA GLU A 627 37.56 -16.78 48.78
C GLU A 627 38.04 -18.02 47.98
N PRO A 628 38.92 -18.86 48.55
CA PRO A 628 39.41 -20.07 47.88
C PRO A 628 38.29 -21.04 47.48
N GLY A 629 37.16 -20.98 48.18
CA GLY A 629 35.99 -21.81 47.93
C GLY A 629 35.09 -21.31 46.81
N LEU A 630 35.23 -20.08 46.30
CA LEU A 630 34.36 -19.62 45.21
C LEU A 630 35.01 -19.86 43.85
N ILE A 631 34.46 -20.80 43.08
CA ILE A 631 35.02 -21.21 41.78
C ILE A 631 34.14 -20.89 40.58
N TYR A 632 32.90 -20.43 40.79
CA TYR A 632 31.88 -20.25 39.74
C TYR A 632 31.11 -18.94 39.90
N LEU A 633 31.05 -18.17 38.82
CA LEU A 633 30.28 -16.93 38.69
C LEU A 633 29.47 -16.97 37.39
N ILE A 634 28.39 -16.19 37.35
CA ILE A 634 27.60 -15.93 36.14
C ILE A 634 27.76 -14.47 35.73
N TRP A 635 27.73 -14.22 34.42
CA TRP A 635 27.90 -12.88 33.87
C TRP A 635 26.94 -12.57 32.71
N ALA A 636 26.70 -11.29 32.46
CA ALA A 636 25.91 -10.80 31.32
C ALA A 636 26.33 -9.38 30.90
N ILE A 637 26.21 -9.06 29.62
CA ILE A 637 26.24 -7.67 29.14
C ILE A 637 24.82 -7.11 29.15
N ALA A 638 24.60 -6.05 29.93
CA ALA A 638 23.31 -5.40 30.10
C ALA A 638 22.86 -4.60 28.86
N GLU A 639 21.65 -4.05 28.93
CA GLU A 639 21.07 -3.21 27.87
C GLU A 639 21.94 -2.01 27.51
N ASP A 640 22.42 -1.29 28.53
CA ASP A 640 23.32 -0.13 28.45
C ASP A 640 24.78 -0.52 28.20
N GLY A 641 25.04 -1.81 27.98
CA GLY A 641 26.36 -2.37 27.80
C GLY A 641 27.11 -2.65 29.10
N ALA A 642 26.59 -2.34 30.30
CA ALA A 642 27.31 -2.62 31.54
C ALA A 642 27.64 -4.12 31.69
N LEU A 643 28.81 -4.43 32.25
CA LEU A 643 29.18 -5.79 32.60
C LEU A 643 28.55 -6.16 33.96
N LEU A 644 27.68 -7.16 33.94
CA LEU A 644 27.05 -7.74 35.12
C LEU A 644 27.81 -9.00 35.53
N VAL A 645 28.17 -9.11 36.81
CA VAL A 645 28.81 -10.30 37.39
C VAL A 645 28.17 -10.60 38.74
N GLY A 646 27.93 -11.87 39.06
CA GLY A 646 27.43 -12.30 40.37
C GLY A 646 27.64 -13.80 40.59
N GLU A 647 27.48 -14.23 41.83
CA GLU A 647 27.47 -15.66 42.21
C GLU A 647 26.20 -16.34 41.70
N GLU A 648 26.26 -17.65 41.47
CA GLU A 648 25.03 -18.42 41.27
C GLU A 648 24.36 -18.66 42.63
N VAL A 649 23.16 -18.13 42.81
CA VAL A 649 22.41 -18.24 44.06
C VAL A 649 21.42 -19.38 43.94
N TYR A 650 21.29 -20.15 45.02
CA TYR A 650 20.40 -21.29 45.10
C TYR A 650 19.21 -20.98 45.99
N VAL A 651 18.01 -21.32 45.52
CA VAL A 651 16.78 -21.27 46.33
C VAL A 651 16.21 -22.67 46.47
N ARG A 652 15.62 -22.93 47.62
CA ARG A 652 15.04 -24.23 47.93
C ARG A 652 13.60 -24.30 47.46
N ILE A 653 13.33 -25.14 46.47
CA ILE A 653 12.00 -25.37 45.90
C ILE A 653 11.70 -26.86 45.89
N ASP A 654 10.50 -27.23 46.35
CA ASP A 654 10.03 -28.62 46.40
C ASP A 654 11.05 -29.56 47.08
N GLY A 655 11.76 -29.05 48.09
CA GLY A 655 12.77 -29.79 48.87
C GLY A 655 14.19 -29.79 48.28
N ASN A 656 14.38 -29.33 47.04
CA ASN A 656 15.66 -29.30 46.33
C ASN A 656 16.23 -27.89 46.19
N ASP A 657 17.55 -27.76 46.25
CA ASP A 657 18.23 -26.51 45.91
C ASP A 657 18.35 -26.38 44.39
N GLU A 658 17.85 -25.26 43.87
CA GLU A 658 17.76 -24.97 42.44
C GLU A 658 18.43 -23.61 42.13
N PRO A 659 19.21 -23.51 41.03
CA PRO A 659 19.93 -22.29 40.68
C PRO A 659 19.00 -21.20 40.13
N CYS A 660 19.16 -19.97 40.59
CA CYS A 660 18.37 -18.81 40.15
C CYS A 660 18.76 -18.30 38.76
N GLY A 661 19.95 -18.65 38.27
CA GLY A 661 20.43 -18.40 36.91
C GLY A 661 20.59 -16.92 36.55
N HIS A 662 20.88 -16.66 35.27
CA HIS A 662 21.06 -15.32 34.72
C HIS A 662 19.93 -14.31 35.00
N PRO A 663 18.63 -14.68 35.06
CA PRO A 663 17.56 -13.73 35.39
C PRO A 663 17.76 -13.04 36.73
N SER A 664 18.47 -13.68 37.68
CA SER A 664 18.75 -13.12 39.00
C SER A 664 19.74 -11.95 38.98
N ILE A 665 20.69 -11.93 38.04
CA ILE A 665 21.66 -10.84 37.89
C ILE A 665 21.20 -9.78 36.88
N THR A 666 20.29 -10.10 35.97
CA THR A 666 19.70 -9.14 35.02
C THR A 666 18.40 -8.52 35.53
N ARG A 667 17.76 -9.11 36.54
CA ARG A 667 16.43 -8.73 37.05
C ARG A 667 15.36 -8.73 35.96
N PHE A 668 15.35 -9.77 35.13
CA PHE A 668 14.50 -9.90 33.93
C PHE A 668 14.71 -8.86 32.83
N LYS A 669 15.61 -7.89 33.02
CA LYS A 669 15.89 -6.90 31.98
C LYS A 669 16.47 -7.57 30.73
N PRO A 670 16.24 -6.98 29.55
CA PRO A 670 16.95 -7.37 28.35
C PRO A 670 18.47 -7.31 28.57
N ALA A 671 19.15 -8.33 28.08
CA ALA A 671 20.61 -8.42 28.07
C ALA A 671 21.06 -8.91 26.70
N ARG A 672 22.35 -8.75 26.40
CA ARG A 672 22.92 -9.07 25.09
C ARG A 672 23.47 -10.49 25.11
N ILE A 673 24.77 -10.64 25.34
CA ILE A 673 25.42 -11.94 25.58
C ILE A 673 25.65 -12.19 27.07
N ALA A 674 25.55 -13.44 27.50
CA ALA A 674 25.73 -13.88 28.88
C ALA A 674 26.41 -15.26 28.91
N GLY A 675 26.94 -15.63 30.06
CA GLY A 675 27.59 -16.92 30.21
C GLY A 675 28.11 -17.16 31.61
N GLU A 676 29.10 -18.04 31.69
CA GLU A 676 29.70 -18.50 32.94
C GLU A 676 31.16 -18.07 33.01
N LEU A 677 31.65 -17.93 34.24
CA LEU A 677 33.02 -17.55 34.55
C LEU A 677 33.55 -18.48 35.64
N TRP A 678 34.65 -19.17 35.36
CA TRP A 678 35.21 -20.24 36.17
C TRP A 678 36.61 -19.88 36.66
N LYS A 679 36.86 -20.00 37.97
CA LYS A 679 38.18 -19.75 38.56
C LYS A 679 39.09 -20.96 38.28
N VAL A 680 40.28 -20.72 37.73
CA VAL A 680 41.29 -21.74 37.45
C VAL A 680 42.63 -21.34 38.06
N GLU A 681 43.58 -22.28 38.10
CA GLU A 681 44.93 -21.98 38.56
C GLU A 681 45.56 -20.91 37.67
N GLY A 682 45.84 -19.74 38.24
CA GLY A 682 46.44 -18.60 37.53
C GLY A 682 45.46 -17.60 36.91
N GLY A 683 44.13 -17.79 36.97
CA GLY A 683 43.19 -16.83 36.40
C GLY A 683 41.74 -17.32 36.29
N TRP A 684 41.07 -16.90 35.21
CA TRP A 684 39.66 -17.19 34.94
C TRP A 684 39.43 -17.68 33.51
N VAL A 685 38.45 -18.57 33.37
CA VAL A 685 37.97 -19.07 32.08
C VAL A 685 36.54 -18.62 31.86
N ILE A 686 36.24 -18.10 30.67
CA ILE A 686 34.93 -17.56 30.29
C ILE A 686 34.30 -18.34 29.13
N ASN A 687 32.99 -18.55 29.20
CA ASN A 687 32.18 -19.10 28.11
C ASN A 687 30.90 -18.28 27.89
N SER A 688 30.12 -18.60 26.85
CA SER A 688 28.81 -18.00 26.54
C SER A 688 27.63 -18.92 26.88
N MET A 689 27.79 -19.80 27.88
CA MET A 689 26.79 -20.80 28.25
C MET A 689 25.64 -20.19 29.06
N SER A 690 24.72 -19.53 28.36
CA SER A 690 23.45 -19.07 28.93
C SER A 690 22.27 -19.58 28.12
N GLY A 691 21.48 -20.50 28.69
CA GLY A 691 20.22 -20.97 28.12
C GLY A 691 19.09 -19.91 28.14
N ARG A 692 19.39 -18.68 28.54
CA ARG A 692 18.45 -17.55 28.62
C ARG A 692 18.72 -16.50 27.56
N TYR A 693 19.98 -16.21 27.29
CA TYR A 693 20.39 -15.07 26.47
C TYR A 693 21.30 -15.46 25.30
N SER A 694 21.98 -16.61 25.35
CA SER A 694 23.10 -16.90 24.43
C SER A 694 23.01 -18.19 23.62
N GLY A 695 22.04 -19.06 23.92
CA GLY A 695 21.91 -20.37 23.28
C GLY A 695 21.58 -20.38 21.78
N ASP A 696 21.05 -19.28 21.24
CA ASP A 696 20.54 -19.15 19.86
C ASP A 696 21.26 -18.05 19.05
N TYR A 697 22.47 -17.64 19.44
CA TYR A 697 23.33 -16.80 18.58
C TYR A 697 24.10 -17.68 17.58
N HIS A 698 23.98 -17.38 16.28
CA HIS A 698 24.80 -18.02 15.24
C HIS A 698 26.27 -17.59 15.29
N ASN A 699 26.56 -16.38 15.81
CA ASN A 699 27.89 -15.78 15.92
C ASN A 699 28.39 -15.68 17.39
N SER A 700 27.89 -16.54 18.28
CA SER A 700 28.18 -16.49 19.73
C SER A 700 29.67 -16.46 20.07
N SER A 701 30.51 -17.17 19.30
CA SER A 701 31.96 -17.19 19.45
C SER A 701 32.60 -15.81 19.24
N GLN A 702 32.10 -15.02 18.29
CA GLN A 702 32.63 -13.67 18.04
C GLN A 702 32.20 -12.71 19.14
N LEU A 703 30.93 -12.78 19.56
CA LEU A 703 30.41 -11.97 20.66
C LEU A 703 31.13 -12.27 21.98
N LEU A 704 31.48 -13.55 22.23
CA LEU A 704 32.26 -13.96 23.40
C LEU A 704 33.69 -13.40 23.36
N LYS A 705 34.34 -13.36 22.20
CA LYS A 705 35.66 -12.71 22.05
C LYS A 705 35.58 -11.23 22.40
N ASN A 706 34.53 -10.53 21.98
CA ASN A 706 34.32 -9.13 22.33
C ASN A 706 34.08 -8.95 23.84
N ALA A 707 33.28 -9.83 24.45
CA ALA A 707 33.07 -9.85 25.90
C ALA A 707 34.39 -10.10 26.67
N LEU A 708 35.23 -11.03 26.22
CA LEU A 708 36.55 -11.30 26.80
C LEU A 708 37.44 -10.05 26.82
N MET A 709 37.47 -9.29 25.72
CA MET A 709 38.22 -8.03 25.66
C MET A 709 37.71 -7.02 26.69
N ARG A 710 36.40 -7.00 26.93
CA ARG A 710 35.81 -6.18 27.99
C ARG A 710 36.25 -6.63 29.38
N PHE A 711 36.23 -7.93 29.69
CA PHE A 711 36.76 -8.44 30.97
C PHE A 711 38.21 -8.05 31.19
N ARG A 712 39.08 -8.23 30.19
CA ARG A 712 40.49 -7.82 30.25
C ARG A 712 40.67 -6.31 30.47
N ALA A 713 39.81 -5.49 29.87
CA ALA A 713 39.84 -4.05 30.07
C ALA A 713 39.39 -3.65 31.49
N TYR A 714 38.40 -4.35 32.06
CA TYR A 714 37.85 -4.03 33.39
C TYR A 714 38.71 -4.55 34.54
N PHE A 715 39.41 -5.66 34.31
CA PHE A 715 40.28 -6.36 35.28
C PHE A 715 41.66 -6.67 34.66
N PRO A 716 42.48 -5.65 34.39
CA PRO A 716 43.77 -5.84 33.73
C PRO A 716 44.80 -6.63 34.57
N LYS A 717 44.52 -6.88 35.85
CA LYS A 717 45.38 -7.63 36.78
C LYS A 717 45.06 -9.13 36.86
N ASP A 718 44.00 -9.58 36.19
CA ASP A 718 43.61 -10.98 36.10
C ASP A 718 43.85 -11.50 34.68
N GLU A 719 44.20 -12.78 34.57
CA GLU A 719 44.26 -13.46 33.28
C GLU A 719 42.90 -14.07 32.94
N PHE A 720 42.40 -13.76 31.74
CA PHE A 720 41.17 -14.36 31.20
C PHE A 720 41.45 -15.10 29.89
N ALA A 721 40.93 -16.31 29.79
CA ALA A 721 40.93 -17.12 28.58
C ALA A 721 39.51 -17.57 28.22
N ILE A 722 39.22 -17.71 26.93
CA ILE A 722 38.01 -18.42 26.49
C ILE A 722 38.20 -19.90 26.78
N GLU A 723 37.14 -20.55 27.24
CA GLU A 723 37.12 -22.00 27.40
C GLU A 723 37.40 -22.67 26.05
N ALA A 724 38.61 -23.19 25.88
CA ALA A 724 38.94 -24.03 24.74
C ALA A 724 38.16 -25.33 24.94
N PHE A 725 37.06 -25.53 24.21
CA PHE A 725 36.42 -26.85 24.15
C PHE A 725 37.48 -27.83 23.63
N PRO A 726 38.04 -28.67 24.51
CA PRO A 726 37.53 -30.02 24.66
C PRO A 726 37.42 -30.49 26.12
N ALA A 727 36.42 -31.37 26.31
CA ALA A 727 36.19 -32.24 27.46
C ALA A 727 35.79 -31.59 28.79
N LYS A 728 34.57 -31.92 29.21
CA LYS A 728 34.21 -32.34 30.58
C LYS A 728 35.40 -32.33 31.52
N SER A 729 35.71 -31.19 32.12
CA SER A 729 36.45 -31.20 33.37
C SER A 729 35.47 -31.74 34.41
N ARG A 730 35.40 -33.08 34.50
CA ARG A 730 34.75 -33.77 35.62
C ARG A 730 35.20 -33.08 36.91
N PHE A 731 36.48 -32.71 37.01
CA PHE A 731 37.04 -31.95 38.12
C PHE A 731 36.34 -30.63 38.44
N LEU A 732 36.19 -29.69 37.49
CA LEU A 732 35.50 -28.40 37.77
C LEU A 732 34.01 -28.60 38.02
N THR A 733 33.38 -29.54 37.30
CA THR A 733 31.95 -29.89 37.49
C THR A 733 31.72 -30.60 38.82
N GLU A 734 32.68 -31.39 39.29
CA GLU A 734 32.67 -32.17 40.53
C GLU A 734 33.02 -31.29 41.72
N GLN A 735 33.97 -30.35 41.58
CA GLN A 735 34.20 -29.29 42.56
C GLN A 735 32.97 -28.38 42.70
N ALA A 736 32.31 -28.02 41.59
CA ALA A 736 31.05 -27.28 41.61
C ALA A 736 29.95 -28.09 42.31
N ARG A 737 29.79 -29.37 41.98
CA ARG A 737 28.83 -30.27 42.67
C ARG A 737 29.13 -30.42 44.16
N LEU A 738 30.40 -30.48 44.57
CA LEU A 738 30.82 -30.51 45.97
C LEU A 738 30.43 -29.22 46.72
N GLN A 739 30.24 -28.11 46.01
CA GLN A 739 29.75 -26.83 46.53
C GLN A 739 28.23 -26.65 46.38
N GLY A 740 27.51 -27.69 45.96
CA GLY A 740 26.06 -27.63 45.73
C GLY A 740 25.66 -26.99 44.40
N VAL A 741 26.61 -26.71 43.50
CA VAL A 741 26.34 -26.07 42.21
C VAL A 741 25.84 -27.09 41.18
N LYS A 742 24.61 -26.90 40.69
CA LYS A 742 24.02 -27.73 39.61
C LYS A 742 24.44 -27.19 38.24
N VAL A 743 25.49 -27.77 37.67
CA VAL A 743 26.01 -27.39 36.35
C VAL A 743 25.18 -28.05 35.23
N ASN A 744 24.83 -27.30 34.19
CA ASN A 744 24.20 -27.85 32.98
C ASN A 744 25.25 -28.68 32.21
N ALA A 745 25.25 -30.00 32.38
CA ALA A 745 25.99 -30.88 31.47
C ALA A 745 25.20 -31.02 30.15
N PRO A 746 25.83 -30.89 28.97
CA PRO A 746 25.15 -31.19 27.73
C PRO A 746 24.71 -32.67 27.72
N GLN A 747 23.47 -32.94 27.29
CA GLN A 747 23.07 -34.30 26.93
C GLN A 747 23.95 -34.71 25.75
N VAL A 748 24.86 -35.65 26.00
CA VAL A 748 25.50 -36.40 24.92
C VAL A 748 24.42 -37.35 24.42
N THR A 749 23.75 -36.99 23.33
CA THR A 749 23.15 -37.99 22.45
C THR A 749 24.33 -38.74 21.83
N GLU A 750 24.53 -39.99 22.21
CA GLU A 750 25.24 -40.93 21.34
C GLU A 750 24.34 -41.15 20.13
N ASP A 751 24.61 -40.40 19.06
CA ASP A 751 24.42 -40.76 17.64
C ASP A 751 25.09 -39.72 16.74
#